data_AF-A0A183P2R0-F1
#
_entry.id   AF-A0A183P2R0-F1
#
_cell.length_a   1.000
_cell.length_b   1.000
_cell.length_c   1.000
_cell.angle_alpha   90.00
_cell.angle_beta   90.00
_cell.angle_gamma   90.00
#
_symmetry.space_group_name_H-M   'P 1'
#
loop_
_entity.id
_entity.type
_entity.pdbx_description
1 polymer ?
#
loop_
_entity_poly.entity_id
_entity_poly.type
_entity_poly.pdbx_seq_one_letter_code
_entity_poly.pdbx_strand_id
1 'polypeptide(L)'
;IGWLRTRSPNVTELIFNSFKGFFEDAYRYVTQNLEPKMEILQCNYIRQAINLLEGLLQGLDEKEIKQVHMERLITFAAMWSLGALLELTDRLKLQQFLMGNGKLPLPKCGVDDTIFEYMVNEQGDWAHWESKVPLYVYPHDQTPEYTGILVPNVDNTRTDFLLDLIAKQCYCGKYNSEVHVFKSVNFSSATSPNMFQRTIESYVDKRMGSTFGPPAGKKMTIFIDDINMPIINEWGDQITNEITRQLIEMSGFYSLDKPGDFTTIIDIQFVAAMIHPGGGRNDIPQRLKRQFNIFNCTLPSNASMDKVFGSLGLGHFCSERGFSSDVIKTVQCLVPATRKLWQRVKAKMLPTPAKFHYVFNLRDVSRIWQGMLRTTSDVITNPSILLALWQHECTRVTADRFTEHSDREWFDKTLKQVGIEECGALANQTDWADPYFVDFLRDAAEATGEETDDADFEAPKIYEPIISLEQLSNRLQMLMQMYNEAIRGSKLDLVFFKDAMIHLVKISRVIRTPKGHALLVGVGGSGKQSLTRLASFIAGYKTFQITLSRSYNVSNLIEDLKYLYRTAGHQGQGITFLFTDNEIKDESFLEYLNNMLSSGEIANLFARDEMDEILQELVGPMKREFPRRPITNETLAEYYSSRITQNLHVVLCFSPVGQKFRNRSLKFPGLISGCTMDWFQRWPKDALIAVSNHFLSTFDIVCTPNVKKAVVQTMGVFQDLVAESCTDYFQRFRRQTHVTPKSYLSFINGYMEIYKMKHNEIGQLAERMNTGLKKLVEATESVNELSKELIEKEKELAIANKKSEEVLTQVTVQATAAQKVKTQVQIVKDKAQVLVDGIMRKLGRPPHLIMRIMDCVLLLFQKRLDTVTPDPERPCPKPSWNEALKLMGGANFLNGLLNFPKDTINEETVELMLPYFEMDDFNMEQAKRVCGDVAGLCSWTKAMASFFAVNKEVLPLKSMLALQEKRLEGALSELAIAQGQLDEKQRELDLVQAEYDRERIRWTEASQTFEEQINRLVGDVLLATGFLSYTGPFNQDFRNLLNQNWRRELVQNKIPFSDVRSF
;
A
#
# COMPACT_ATOMS: atom_id res chain seq x y z
N ILE A 1 48.80 20.72 -54.93
CA ILE A 1 49.63 20.40 -56.11
C ILE A 1 49.34 19.00 -56.67
N GLY A 2 49.29 17.94 -55.87
CA GLY A 2 49.03 16.57 -56.35
C GLY A 2 47.78 16.43 -57.23
N TRP A 3 46.62 16.88 -56.75
CA TRP A 3 45.36 16.85 -57.50
C TRP A 3 45.38 17.70 -58.79
N LEU A 4 46.04 18.86 -58.78
CA LEU A 4 46.12 19.71 -59.97
C LEU A 4 46.84 19.02 -61.15
N ARG A 5 47.76 18.09 -60.88
CA ARG A 5 48.47 17.34 -61.95
C ARG A 5 47.55 16.40 -62.74
N THR A 6 46.35 16.08 -62.23
CA THR A 6 45.39 15.26 -62.95
C THR A 6 44.50 16.07 -63.90
N ARG A 7 44.62 17.40 -63.91
CA ARG A 7 43.79 18.33 -64.69
C ARG A 7 44.58 18.93 -65.85
N SER A 8 43.87 19.53 -66.80
CA SER A 8 44.50 20.21 -67.93
C SER A 8 45.32 21.44 -67.46
N PRO A 9 46.38 21.85 -68.21
CA PRO A 9 47.25 22.97 -67.79
C PRO A 9 46.52 24.30 -67.59
N ASN A 10 45.57 24.63 -68.48
CA ASN A 10 44.79 25.88 -68.39
C ASN A 10 43.89 25.90 -67.15
N VAL A 11 43.20 24.79 -66.86
CA VAL A 11 42.36 24.65 -65.66
C VAL A 11 43.21 24.66 -64.39
N THR A 12 44.39 24.04 -64.43
CA THR A 12 45.34 24.03 -63.32
C THR A 12 45.78 25.43 -62.91
N GLU A 13 46.17 26.25 -63.88
CA GLU A 13 46.62 27.63 -63.62
C GLU A 13 45.48 28.49 -63.06
N LEU A 14 44.27 28.37 -63.63
CA LEU A 14 43.09 29.11 -63.18
C LEU A 14 42.68 28.74 -61.74
N ILE A 15 42.62 27.43 -61.43
CA ILE A 15 42.30 26.96 -60.07
C ILE A 15 43.37 27.41 -59.07
N PHE A 16 44.65 27.24 -59.40
CA PHE A 16 45.74 27.58 -58.49
C PHE A 16 45.78 29.09 -58.19
N ASN A 17 45.66 29.94 -59.20
CA ASN A 17 45.65 31.39 -59.03
C ASN A 17 44.44 31.85 -58.21
N SER A 18 43.27 31.27 -58.44
CA SER A 18 42.05 31.57 -57.68
C SER A 18 42.22 31.20 -56.20
N PHE A 19 42.67 29.99 -55.87
CA PHE A 19 42.87 29.58 -54.47
C PHE A 19 43.99 30.36 -53.76
N LYS A 20 45.14 30.56 -54.42
CA LYS A 20 46.28 31.31 -53.87
C LYS A 20 45.91 32.76 -53.53
N GLY A 21 44.96 33.35 -54.26
CA GLY A 21 44.57 34.74 -54.11
C GLY A 21 43.89 35.09 -52.77
N PHE A 22 43.21 34.13 -52.11
CA PHE A 22 42.42 34.42 -50.90
C PHE A 22 42.41 33.31 -49.83
N PHE A 23 42.68 32.05 -50.18
CA PHE A 23 42.34 30.93 -49.28
C PHE A 23 43.13 30.95 -47.97
N GLU A 24 44.43 31.31 -48.01
CA GLU A 24 45.27 31.38 -46.81
C GLU A 24 44.78 32.48 -45.85
N ASP A 25 44.47 33.67 -46.37
CA ASP A 25 43.96 34.79 -45.58
C ASP A 25 42.58 34.45 -44.98
N ALA A 26 41.70 33.84 -45.77
CA ALA A 26 40.37 33.44 -45.31
C ALA A 26 40.44 32.31 -44.27
N TYR A 27 41.32 31.31 -44.45
CA TYR A 27 41.56 30.27 -43.45
C TYR A 27 42.12 30.85 -42.14
N ARG A 28 43.07 31.78 -42.23
CA ARG A 28 43.62 32.47 -41.06
C ARG A 28 42.53 33.24 -40.31
N TYR A 29 41.65 33.94 -41.02
CA TYR A 29 40.50 34.62 -40.42
C TYR A 29 39.53 33.62 -39.75
N VAL A 30 39.19 32.51 -40.41
CA VAL A 30 38.32 31.47 -39.83
C VAL A 30 38.90 30.89 -38.54
N THR A 31 40.22 30.67 -38.49
CA THR A 31 40.89 30.06 -37.33
C THR A 31 41.18 31.04 -36.20
N GLN A 32 41.38 32.33 -36.49
CA GLN A 32 41.76 33.34 -35.49
C GLN A 32 40.60 34.23 -35.02
N ASN A 33 39.57 34.42 -35.85
CA ASN A 33 38.50 35.41 -35.61
C ASN A 33 37.11 34.80 -35.51
N LEU A 34 36.92 33.55 -35.95
CA LEU A 34 35.63 32.85 -35.93
C LEU A 34 35.70 31.63 -35.00
N GLU A 35 34.54 31.05 -34.69
CA GLU A 35 34.44 29.86 -33.82
C GLU A 35 33.89 28.64 -34.59
N PRO A 36 34.75 27.91 -35.34
CA PRO A 36 34.37 26.63 -35.93
C PRO A 36 33.86 25.66 -34.86
N LYS A 37 32.73 24.98 -35.13
CA LYS A 37 32.12 24.03 -34.19
C LYS A 37 32.86 22.70 -34.09
N MET A 38 33.89 22.49 -34.91
CA MET A 38 34.75 21.33 -34.86
C MET A 38 36.16 21.73 -35.26
N GLU A 39 37.16 21.22 -34.54
CA GLU A 39 38.55 21.41 -34.92
C GLU A 39 38.92 20.43 -36.03
N ILE A 40 39.32 20.96 -37.19
CA ILE A 40 39.86 20.16 -38.30
C ILE A 40 41.18 20.76 -38.78
N LEU A 41 42.08 19.89 -39.25
CA LEU A 41 43.36 20.30 -39.81
C LEU A 41 43.16 21.07 -41.13
N GLN A 42 44.06 22.02 -41.43
CA GLN A 42 44.03 22.79 -42.68
C GLN A 42 43.93 21.91 -43.94
N CYS A 43 44.63 20.77 -43.95
CA CYS A 43 44.59 19.83 -45.07
C CYS A 43 43.18 19.29 -45.33
N ASN A 44 42.33 19.17 -44.32
CA ASN A 44 40.96 18.71 -44.45
C ASN A 44 40.06 19.78 -45.08
N TYR A 45 40.23 21.07 -44.76
CA TYR A 45 39.56 22.17 -45.46
C TYR A 45 39.93 22.17 -46.95
N ILE A 46 41.23 22.04 -47.26
CA ILE A 46 41.70 21.98 -48.65
C ILE A 46 41.10 20.76 -49.37
N ARG A 47 41.14 19.59 -48.74
CA ARG A 47 40.57 18.35 -49.30
C ARG A 47 39.07 18.49 -49.56
N GLN A 48 38.32 19.09 -48.64
CA GLN A 48 36.89 19.32 -48.80
C GLN A 48 36.58 20.29 -49.95
N ALA A 49 37.37 21.36 -50.10
CA ALA A 49 37.23 22.28 -51.22
C ALA A 49 37.50 21.58 -52.57
N ILE A 50 38.54 20.72 -52.61
CA ILE A 50 38.86 19.90 -53.78
C ILE A 50 37.73 18.93 -54.11
N ASN A 51 37.25 18.18 -53.12
CA ASN A 51 36.17 17.22 -53.31
C ASN A 51 34.90 17.93 -53.79
N LEU A 52 34.50 19.05 -53.20
CA LEU A 52 33.35 19.82 -53.66
C LEU A 52 33.50 20.29 -55.11
N LEU A 53 34.69 20.79 -55.47
CA LEU A 53 34.99 21.24 -56.82
C LEU A 53 34.97 20.07 -57.83
N GLU A 54 35.50 18.91 -57.44
CA GLU A 54 35.49 17.70 -58.28
C GLU A 54 34.05 17.22 -58.57
N GLY A 55 33.17 17.24 -57.56
CA GLY A 55 31.75 16.95 -57.76
C GLY A 55 31.02 17.95 -58.64
N LEU A 56 31.40 19.23 -58.57
CA LEU A 56 30.82 20.29 -59.42
C LEU A 56 31.29 20.20 -60.88
N LEU A 57 32.51 19.74 -61.11
CA LEU A 57 33.07 19.55 -62.45
C LEU A 57 32.60 18.24 -63.11
N GLN A 58 32.07 17.31 -62.33
CA GLN A 58 31.63 16.01 -62.83
C GLN A 58 30.43 16.17 -63.79
N GLY A 59 30.64 15.82 -65.06
CA GLY A 59 29.64 15.94 -66.12
C GLY A 59 29.71 17.22 -66.95
N LEU A 60 30.63 18.14 -66.64
CA LEU A 60 30.97 19.29 -67.48
C LEU A 60 32.25 18.99 -68.28
N ASP A 61 32.28 19.36 -69.57
CA ASP A 61 33.53 19.30 -70.34
C ASP A 61 34.45 20.45 -69.91
N GLU A 62 35.59 20.10 -69.31
CA GLU A 62 36.61 21.05 -68.86
C GLU A 62 37.08 22.01 -69.97
N LYS A 63 36.91 21.65 -71.25
CA LYS A 63 37.27 22.49 -72.39
C LYS A 63 36.21 23.53 -72.77
N GLU A 64 34.95 23.34 -72.36
CA GLU A 64 33.83 24.21 -72.72
C GLU A 64 33.42 25.19 -71.59
N ILE A 65 33.97 25.03 -70.38
CA ILE A 65 33.66 25.90 -69.25
C ILE A 65 34.31 27.29 -69.43
N LYS A 66 33.48 28.34 -69.48
CA LYS A 66 33.94 29.74 -69.47
C LYS A 66 34.71 30.06 -68.19
N GLN A 67 35.73 30.92 -68.29
CA GLN A 67 36.55 31.35 -67.14
C GLN A 67 35.72 31.85 -65.95
N VAL A 68 34.73 32.71 -66.20
CA VAL A 68 33.83 33.27 -65.16
C VAL A 68 33.01 32.18 -64.45
N HIS A 69 32.57 31.16 -65.19
CA HIS A 69 31.85 30.03 -64.61
C HIS A 69 32.79 29.24 -63.69
N MET A 70 34.00 28.92 -64.14
CA MET A 70 35.00 28.21 -63.33
C MET A 70 35.37 28.98 -62.05
N GLU A 71 35.59 30.30 -62.13
CA GLU A 71 35.89 31.14 -60.96
C GLU A 71 34.75 31.13 -59.92
N ARG A 72 33.49 31.12 -60.37
CA ARG A 72 32.32 31.00 -59.49
C ARG A 72 32.22 29.62 -58.84
N LEU A 73 32.51 28.53 -59.57
CA LEU A 73 32.56 27.17 -59.00
C LEU A 73 33.64 27.05 -57.93
N ILE A 74 34.83 27.61 -58.17
CA ILE A 74 35.92 27.64 -57.19
C ILE A 74 35.50 28.45 -55.95
N THR A 75 34.87 29.60 -56.16
CA THR A 75 34.34 30.45 -55.08
C THR A 75 33.33 29.70 -54.23
N PHE A 76 32.38 29.00 -54.86
CA PHE A 76 31.38 28.20 -54.16
C PHE A 76 32.03 27.07 -53.33
N ALA A 77 32.97 26.33 -53.92
CA ALA A 77 33.65 25.22 -53.24
C ALA A 77 34.46 25.70 -52.03
N ALA A 78 35.14 26.83 -52.13
CA ALA A 78 35.91 27.39 -51.03
C ALA A 78 35.04 28.03 -49.95
N MET A 79 33.96 28.71 -50.32
CA MET A 79 32.95 29.26 -49.41
C MET A 79 32.37 28.14 -48.54
N TRP A 80 31.94 27.04 -49.15
CA TRP A 80 31.38 25.90 -48.43
C TRP A 80 32.41 25.08 -47.66
N SER A 81 33.68 25.06 -48.09
CA SER A 81 34.74 24.43 -47.29
C SER A 81 35.05 25.25 -46.03
N LEU A 82 35.32 26.55 -46.16
CA LEU A 82 35.69 27.42 -45.03
C LEU A 82 34.51 27.72 -44.10
N GLY A 83 33.31 27.85 -44.66
CA GLY A 83 32.08 28.13 -43.92
C GLY A 83 31.33 26.88 -43.42
N ALA A 84 31.77 25.68 -43.81
CA ALA A 84 31.08 24.43 -43.49
C ALA A 84 30.86 24.24 -41.99
N LEU A 85 31.85 24.60 -41.16
CA LEU A 85 31.85 24.33 -39.72
C LEU A 85 31.32 25.49 -38.87
N LEU A 86 30.86 26.57 -39.51
CA LEU A 86 30.42 27.80 -38.85
C LEU A 86 28.91 27.79 -38.58
N GLU A 87 28.51 28.53 -37.55
CA GLU A 87 27.12 28.92 -37.31
C GLU A 87 26.72 30.14 -38.13
N LEU A 88 25.42 30.43 -38.20
CA LEU A 88 24.87 31.53 -39.03
C LEU A 88 25.53 32.89 -38.76
N THR A 89 25.79 33.21 -37.49
CA THR A 89 26.44 34.47 -37.09
C THR A 89 27.87 34.59 -37.60
N ASP A 90 28.63 33.49 -37.62
CA ASP A 90 30.02 33.50 -38.07
C ASP A 90 30.13 33.33 -39.59
N ARG A 91 29.15 32.68 -40.24
CA ARG A 91 28.98 32.71 -41.70
C ARG A 91 28.83 34.14 -42.22
N LEU A 92 28.05 34.98 -41.52
CA LEU A 92 27.92 36.41 -41.85
C LEU A 92 29.24 37.18 -41.73
N LYS A 93 30.01 36.94 -40.67
CA LYS A 93 31.34 37.56 -40.51
C LYS A 93 32.31 37.11 -41.60
N LEU A 94 32.30 35.83 -41.95
CA LEU A 94 33.10 35.30 -43.06
C LEU A 94 32.71 35.95 -44.39
N GLN A 95 31.40 36.11 -44.66
CA GLN A 95 30.92 36.83 -45.84
C GLN A 95 31.46 38.26 -45.88
N GLN A 96 31.34 39.02 -44.79
CA GLN A 96 31.84 40.40 -44.72
C GLN A 96 33.34 40.47 -45.00
N PHE A 97 34.12 39.53 -44.46
CA PHE A 97 35.55 39.41 -44.74
C PHE A 97 35.83 39.13 -46.23
N LEU A 98 35.13 38.16 -46.82
CA LEU A 98 35.31 37.79 -48.23
C LEU A 98 34.90 38.94 -49.19
N MET A 99 33.84 39.68 -48.87
CA MET A 99 33.42 40.87 -49.63
C MET A 99 34.46 41.99 -49.55
N GLY A 100 35.06 42.20 -48.37
CA GLY A 100 36.11 43.21 -48.16
C GLY A 100 37.43 42.89 -48.87
N ASN A 101 37.72 41.61 -49.13
CA ASN A 101 38.98 41.16 -49.72
C ASN A 101 38.96 41.09 -51.27
N GLY A 102 37.85 41.48 -51.91
CA GLY A 102 37.73 41.96 -53.30
C GLY A 102 38.11 41.05 -54.48
N LYS A 103 38.61 39.83 -54.24
CA LYS A 103 39.21 38.97 -55.27
C LYS A 103 38.30 37.85 -55.80
N LEU A 104 37.09 37.68 -55.25
CA LEU A 104 36.21 36.56 -55.56
C LEU A 104 34.88 37.01 -56.21
N PRO A 105 34.37 36.30 -57.23
CA PRO A 105 33.07 36.57 -57.83
C PRO A 105 31.89 36.10 -56.95
N LEU A 106 31.65 36.79 -55.82
CA LEU A 106 30.57 36.50 -54.87
C LEU A 106 29.17 36.86 -55.42
N PRO A 107 28.09 36.17 -54.97
CA PRO A 107 26.72 36.53 -55.34
C PRO A 107 26.30 37.88 -54.75
N LYS A 108 25.34 38.55 -55.41
CA LYS A 108 24.67 39.73 -54.85
C LYS A 108 23.56 39.27 -53.91
N CYS A 109 23.78 39.43 -52.61
CA CYS A 109 22.82 39.02 -51.58
C CYS A 109 21.69 40.04 -51.41
N GLY A 110 20.48 39.56 -51.10
CA GLY A 110 19.37 40.37 -50.58
C GLY A 110 19.65 40.91 -49.17
N VAL A 111 18.68 41.65 -48.60
CA VAL A 111 18.81 42.27 -47.27
C VAL A 111 18.90 41.22 -46.15
N ASP A 112 18.19 40.10 -46.31
CA ASP A 112 18.12 39.01 -45.32
C ASP A 112 18.89 37.75 -45.76
N ASP A 113 19.55 37.77 -46.93
CA ASP A 113 20.26 36.62 -47.49
C ASP A 113 21.76 36.69 -47.24
N THR A 114 22.41 35.52 -47.15
CA THR A 114 23.87 35.41 -47.13
C THR A 114 24.37 34.81 -48.44
N ILE A 115 25.69 34.78 -48.63
CA ILE A 115 26.31 34.14 -49.81
C ILE A 115 25.99 32.62 -49.87
N PHE A 116 25.61 32.02 -48.74
CA PHE A 116 25.29 30.59 -48.62
C PHE A 116 23.88 30.22 -49.13
N GLU A 117 23.03 31.21 -49.42
CA GLU A 117 21.68 31.04 -49.97
C GLU A 117 21.68 30.95 -51.51
N TYR A 118 22.86 31.03 -52.13
CA TYR A 118 23.04 30.95 -53.58
C TYR A 118 23.87 29.73 -53.99
N MET A 119 23.58 29.24 -55.20
CA MET A 119 24.34 28.21 -55.89
C MET A 119 24.68 28.65 -57.31
N VAL A 120 25.66 28.00 -57.93
CA VAL A 120 26.01 28.24 -59.34
C VAL A 120 25.18 27.31 -60.23
N ASN A 121 24.31 27.86 -61.07
CA ASN A 121 23.46 27.10 -61.99
C ASN A 121 24.25 26.54 -63.18
N GLU A 122 23.60 25.73 -64.04
CA GLU A 122 24.23 25.10 -65.21
C GLU A 122 24.74 26.14 -66.23
N GLN A 123 24.14 27.33 -66.27
CA GLN A 123 24.55 28.44 -67.11
C GLN A 123 25.78 29.19 -66.55
N GLY A 124 26.20 28.88 -65.33
CA GLY A 124 27.33 29.48 -64.63
C GLY A 124 27.00 30.74 -63.84
N ASP A 125 25.72 31.05 -63.64
CA ASP A 125 25.21 32.20 -62.89
C ASP A 125 24.80 31.85 -61.46
N TRP A 126 24.84 32.85 -60.58
CA TRP A 126 24.34 32.73 -59.22
C TRP A 126 22.81 32.64 -59.21
N ALA A 127 22.27 31.56 -58.66
CA ALA A 127 20.85 31.32 -58.51
C ALA A 127 20.51 31.06 -57.04
N HIS A 128 19.38 31.59 -56.57
CA HIS A 128 18.90 31.36 -55.21
C HIS A 128 18.36 29.94 -55.04
N TRP A 129 18.63 29.29 -53.90
CA TRP A 129 18.18 27.90 -53.65
C TRP A 129 16.67 27.71 -53.74
N GLU A 130 15.87 28.74 -53.44
CA GLU A 130 14.41 28.68 -53.52
C GLU A 130 13.91 28.26 -54.90
N SER A 131 14.63 28.63 -55.97
CA SER A 131 14.29 28.22 -57.34
C SER A 131 14.38 26.70 -57.57
N LYS A 132 15.08 25.98 -56.70
CA LYS A 132 15.23 24.52 -56.73
C LYS A 132 14.42 23.79 -55.68
N VAL A 133 13.73 24.48 -54.77
CA VAL A 133 12.91 23.83 -53.74
C VAL A 133 11.63 23.28 -54.38
N PRO A 134 11.40 21.95 -54.36
CA PRO A 134 10.17 21.39 -54.88
C PRO A 134 8.94 21.86 -54.08
N LEU A 135 7.82 22.08 -54.77
CA LEU A 135 6.54 22.32 -54.10
C LEU A 135 6.04 21.03 -53.48
N TYR A 136 5.72 21.06 -52.18
CA TYR A 136 5.05 19.96 -51.50
C TYR A 136 3.56 20.26 -51.36
N VAL A 137 2.73 19.34 -51.82
CA VAL A 137 1.28 19.39 -51.71
C VAL A 137 0.84 18.26 -50.79
N TYR A 138 0.15 18.63 -49.71
CA TYR A 138 -0.41 17.66 -48.77
C TYR A 138 -1.65 17.00 -49.39
N PRO A 139 -1.80 15.66 -49.35
CA PRO A 139 -2.95 14.99 -49.96
C PRO A 139 -4.29 15.37 -49.28
N HIS A 140 -5.28 15.76 -50.06
CA HIS A 140 -6.59 16.16 -49.54
C HIS A 140 -7.51 14.96 -49.24
N ASP A 141 -7.33 13.86 -49.97
CA ASP A 141 -8.18 12.66 -49.98
C ASP A 141 -7.80 11.61 -48.92
N GLN A 142 -6.54 11.59 -48.48
CA GLN A 142 -6.07 10.63 -47.48
C GLN A 142 -5.07 11.27 -46.51
N THR A 143 -5.03 10.81 -45.26
CA THR A 143 -4.02 11.25 -44.28
C THR A 143 -2.72 10.48 -44.52
N PRO A 144 -1.64 11.12 -45.00
CA PRO A 144 -0.34 10.47 -45.14
C PRO A 144 0.22 10.03 -43.79
N GLU A 145 1.03 8.97 -43.81
CA GLU A 145 1.75 8.51 -42.63
C GLU A 145 2.74 9.60 -42.15
N TYR A 146 2.53 10.11 -40.94
CA TYR A 146 3.25 11.29 -40.43
C TYR A 146 4.78 11.13 -40.46
N THR A 147 5.29 9.94 -40.13
CA THR A 147 6.72 9.62 -40.12
C THR A 147 7.35 9.63 -41.51
N GLY A 148 6.56 9.48 -42.57
CA GLY A 148 7.01 9.54 -43.96
C GLY A 148 6.92 10.94 -44.59
N ILE A 149 6.41 11.94 -43.88
CA ILE A 149 6.25 13.29 -44.45
C ILE A 149 7.56 14.06 -44.38
N LEU A 150 8.10 14.38 -45.55
CA LEU A 150 9.25 15.28 -45.71
C LEU A 150 8.82 16.50 -46.53
N VAL A 151 8.72 17.66 -45.88
CA VAL A 151 8.44 18.93 -46.57
C VAL A 151 9.76 19.53 -47.06
N PRO A 152 10.00 19.64 -48.39
CA PRO A 152 11.20 20.24 -48.92
C PRO A 152 11.30 21.71 -48.54
N ASN A 153 12.50 22.12 -48.15
CA ASN A 153 12.83 23.50 -47.81
C ASN A 153 14.24 23.83 -48.32
N VAL A 154 14.61 25.11 -48.27
CA VAL A 154 15.91 25.60 -48.75
C VAL A 154 17.07 24.87 -48.08
N ASP A 155 17.00 24.66 -46.76
CA ASP A 155 18.05 24.02 -45.99
C ASP A 155 18.26 22.56 -46.38
N ASN A 156 17.17 21.80 -46.56
CA ASN A 156 17.21 20.41 -47.03
C ASN A 156 17.74 20.32 -48.46
N THR A 157 17.19 21.10 -49.39
CA THR A 157 17.62 21.12 -50.80
C THR A 157 19.11 21.44 -50.92
N ARG A 158 19.61 22.38 -50.13
CA ARG A 158 21.03 22.74 -50.06
C ARG A 158 21.89 21.61 -49.51
N THR A 159 21.45 20.97 -48.43
CA THR A 159 22.18 19.88 -47.78
C THR A 159 22.23 18.65 -48.68
N ASP A 160 21.09 18.28 -49.26
CA ASP A 160 20.96 17.19 -50.25
C ASP A 160 21.87 17.46 -51.45
N PHE A 161 21.92 18.69 -51.96
CA PHE A 161 22.83 19.04 -53.05
C PHE A 161 24.30 18.85 -52.68
N LEU A 162 24.73 19.30 -51.49
CA LEU A 162 26.11 19.14 -51.03
C LEU A 162 26.47 17.67 -50.81
N LEU A 163 25.55 16.87 -50.26
CA LEU A 163 25.72 15.43 -50.11
C LEU A 163 25.81 14.74 -51.47
N ASP A 164 24.92 15.06 -52.40
CA ASP A 164 24.90 14.52 -53.76
C ASP A 164 26.18 14.84 -54.53
N LEU A 165 26.74 16.04 -54.37
CA LEU A 165 28.01 16.42 -55.01
C LEU A 165 29.15 15.49 -54.60
N ILE A 166 29.20 15.12 -53.32
CA ILE A 166 30.21 14.20 -52.80
C ILE A 166 29.88 12.76 -53.21
N ALA A 167 28.63 12.34 -53.10
CA ALA A 167 28.20 10.97 -53.41
C ALA A 167 28.38 10.61 -54.90
N LYS A 168 28.12 11.56 -55.81
CA LYS A 168 28.27 11.39 -57.28
C LYS A 168 29.69 11.03 -57.70
N GLN A 169 30.70 11.50 -56.98
CA GLN A 169 32.10 11.21 -57.30
C GLN A 169 32.42 9.72 -57.17
N CYS A 170 31.64 9.02 -56.35
CA CYS A 170 31.75 7.58 -56.21
C CYS A 170 30.78 6.84 -57.14
N TYR A 171 29.62 7.41 -57.53
CA TYR A 171 28.62 6.77 -58.41
C TYR A 171 28.09 7.70 -59.52
N CYS A 172 28.21 7.28 -60.78
CA CYS A 172 27.59 7.95 -61.92
C CYS A 172 26.06 7.68 -61.97
N GLY A 173 25.23 8.49 -61.29
CA GLY A 173 23.77 8.45 -61.45
C GLY A 173 22.96 9.09 -60.31
N LYS A 174 21.64 9.21 -60.50
CA LYS A 174 20.69 9.52 -59.42
C LYS A 174 20.48 8.27 -58.55
N TYR A 175 20.23 8.44 -57.25
CA TYR A 175 19.87 7.35 -56.35
C TYR A 175 18.69 6.55 -56.93
N ASN A 176 18.88 5.23 -57.06
CA ASN A 176 17.85 4.30 -57.53
C ASN A 176 17.84 3.10 -56.58
N SER A 177 16.71 2.87 -55.91
CA SER A 177 16.52 1.78 -54.94
C SER A 177 16.70 0.38 -55.54
N GLU A 178 16.51 0.24 -56.86
CA GLU A 178 16.74 -1.02 -57.56
C GLU A 178 18.22 -1.43 -57.58
N VAL A 179 19.15 -0.47 -57.55
CA VAL A 179 20.60 -0.70 -57.63
C VAL A 179 21.36 -0.29 -56.37
N HIS A 180 20.67 0.34 -55.41
CA HIS A 180 21.29 0.94 -54.25
C HIS A 180 20.47 0.70 -52.96
N VAL A 181 21.13 0.17 -51.93
CA VAL A 181 20.54 -0.15 -50.62
C VAL A 181 20.97 0.90 -49.60
N PHE A 182 20.09 1.23 -48.65
CA PHE A 182 20.41 2.09 -47.52
C PHE A 182 20.29 1.31 -46.21
N LYS A 183 21.27 1.46 -45.32
CA LYS A 183 21.27 0.88 -43.97
C LYS A 183 21.70 1.92 -42.95
N SER A 184 21.11 1.89 -41.75
CA SER A 184 21.40 2.81 -40.66
C SER A 184 21.96 2.06 -39.45
N VAL A 185 22.99 2.62 -38.83
CA VAL A 185 23.62 2.11 -37.60
C VAL A 185 23.71 3.25 -36.60
N ASN A 186 23.27 3.04 -35.37
CA ASN A 186 23.36 4.04 -34.31
C ASN A 186 24.51 3.69 -33.37
N PHE A 187 25.40 4.64 -33.11
CA PHE A 187 26.45 4.46 -32.11
C PHE A 187 25.98 4.92 -30.74
N SER A 188 26.46 4.24 -29.72
CA SER A 188 26.28 4.58 -28.31
C SER A 188 27.62 4.42 -27.58
N SER A 189 27.63 4.82 -26.31
CA SER A 189 28.78 4.56 -25.43
C SER A 189 29.12 3.06 -25.29
N ALA A 190 28.15 2.17 -25.43
CA ALA A 190 28.36 0.73 -25.30
C ALA A 190 28.75 0.03 -26.62
N THR A 191 28.67 0.72 -27.76
CA THR A 191 28.96 0.12 -29.07
C THR A 191 30.43 -0.27 -29.17
N SER A 192 30.68 -1.58 -29.23
CA SER A 192 32.03 -2.15 -29.30
C SER A 192 32.49 -2.41 -30.74
N PRO A 193 33.81 -2.55 -31.00
CA PRO A 193 34.32 -2.93 -32.31
C PRO A 193 33.70 -4.22 -32.87
N ASN A 194 33.50 -5.23 -32.02
CA ASN A 194 32.85 -6.50 -32.39
C ASN A 194 31.40 -6.31 -32.82
N MET A 195 30.65 -5.44 -32.15
CA MET A 195 29.26 -5.14 -32.53
C MET A 195 29.21 -4.45 -33.89
N PHE A 196 30.09 -3.50 -34.14
CA PHE A 196 30.18 -2.83 -35.44
C PHE A 196 30.54 -3.82 -36.55
N GLN A 197 31.58 -4.64 -36.36
CA GLN A 197 31.96 -5.69 -37.32
C GLN A 197 30.78 -6.60 -37.66
N ARG A 198 30.11 -7.18 -36.65
CA ARG A 198 28.96 -8.08 -36.87
C ARG A 198 27.78 -7.41 -37.56
N THR A 199 27.58 -6.12 -37.32
CA THR A 199 26.54 -5.33 -37.99
C THR A 199 26.86 -5.18 -39.47
N ILE A 200 28.10 -4.81 -39.81
CA ILE A 200 28.54 -4.70 -41.21
C ILE A 200 28.46 -6.06 -41.90
N GLU A 201 28.95 -7.13 -41.27
CA GLU A 201 28.87 -8.50 -41.78
C GLU A 201 27.43 -8.94 -42.06
N SER A 202 26.46 -8.49 -41.26
CA SER A 202 25.04 -8.81 -41.48
C SER A 202 24.47 -8.19 -42.77
N TYR A 203 25.00 -7.03 -43.17
CA TYR A 203 24.52 -6.27 -44.33
C TYR A 203 25.13 -6.71 -45.65
N VAL A 204 26.17 -7.54 -45.62
CA VAL A 204 26.91 -7.96 -46.82
C VAL A 204 26.81 -9.46 -47.06
N ASP A 205 26.99 -9.85 -48.31
CA ASP A 205 27.08 -11.22 -48.76
C ASP A 205 28.47 -11.52 -49.28
N LYS A 206 28.88 -12.77 -49.13
CA LYS A 206 30.13 -13.26 -49.68
C LYS A 206 30.06 -13.25 -51.21
N ARG A 207 31.03 -12.59 -51.86
CA ARG A 207 31.20 -12.62 -53.32
C ARG A 207 32.13 -13.75 -53.73
N MET A 208 33.43 -13.59 -53.45
CA MET A 208 34.49 -14.53 -53.82
C MET A 208 35.64 -14.42 -52.81
N GLY A 209 36.23 -15.54 -52.41
CA GLY A 209 37.35 -15.56 -51.47
C GLY A 209 36.99 -14.89 -50.14
N SER A 210 37.77 -13.88 -49.73
CA SER A 210 37.52 -13.02 -48.56
C SER A 210 36.85 -11.68 -48.92
N THR A 211 36.27 -11.57 -50.12
CA THR A 211 35.59 -10.36 -50.60
C THR A 211 34.09 -10.45 -50.38
N PHE A 212 33.52 -9.41 -49.79
CA PHE A 212 32.11 -9.25 -49.45
C PHE A 212 31.57 -7.94 -50.03
N GLY A 213 30.29 -7.93 -50.34
CA GLY A 213 29.60 -6.73 -50.81
C GLY A 213 28.10 -6.87 -50.60
N PRO A 214 27.31 -5.82 -50.89
CA PRO A 214 25.86 -5.86 -50.64
C PRO A 214 25.16 -6.97 -51.44
N PRO A 215 23.98 -7.45 -51.00
CA PRO A 215 23.24 -8.49 -51.72
C PRO A 215 22.99 -8.15 -53.20
N ALA A 216 22.91 -9.19 -54.03
CA ALA A 216 22.50 -9.10 -55.45
C ALA A 216 23.33 -8.12 -56.34
N GLY A 217 24.60 -7.85 -56.03
CA GLY A 217 25.41 -6.93 -56.85
C GLY A 217 25.13 -5.45 -56.63
N LYS A 218 24.24 -5.09 -55.69
CA LYS A 218 23.86 -3.70 -55.41
C LYS A 218 24.99 -2.94 -54.71
N LYS A 219 24.89 -1.62 -54.74
CA LYS A 219 25.72 -0.72 -53.92
C LYS A 219 24.99 -0.38 -52.62
N MET A 220 25.69 0.04 -51.58
CA MET A 220 25.07 0.32 -50.28
C MET A 220 25.63 1.57 -49.62
N THR A 221 24.76 2.39 -49.05
CA THR A 221 25.13 3.49 -48.14
C THR A 221 24.81 3.06 -46.72
N ILE A 222 25.81 3.16 -45.86
CA ILE A 222 25.68 2.98 -44.42
C ILE A 222 25.67 4.36 -43.78
N PHE A 223 24.54 4.70 -43.16
CA PHE A 223 24.40 5.87 -42.33
C PHE A 223 24.79 5.52 -40.89
N ILE A 224 25.74 6.25 -40.30
CA ILE A 224 26.15 6.11 -38.90
C ILE A 224 25.65 7.32 -38.12
N ASP A 225 24.65 7.12 -37.27
CA ASP A 225 24.18 8.16 -36.35
C ASP A 225 25.05 8.18 -35.08
N ASP A 226 25.22 9.37 -34.50
CA ASP A 226 25.98 9.62 -33.28
C ASP A 226 27.42 9.04 -33.28
N ILE A 227 28.16 9.20 -34.38
CA ILE A 227 29.52 8.62 -34.57
C ILE A 227 30.54 8.98 -33.47
N ASN A 228 30.30 10.05 -32.72
CA ASN A 228 31.15 10.50 -31.62
C ASN A 228 30.88 9.82 -30.27
N MET A 229 29.78 9.08 -30.13
CA MET A 229 29.34 8.49 -28.86
C MET A 229 30.18 7.33 -28.29
N PRO A 230 30.92 6.51 -29.08
CA PRO A 230 31.71 5.42 -28.52
C PRO A 230 32.66 5.88 -27.42
N ILE A 231 32.84 5.02 -26.40
CA ILE A 231 33.68 5.32 -25.24
C ILE A 231 35.11 5.64 -25.67
N ILE A 232 35.64 6.71 -25.08
CA ILE A 232 37.06 7.05 -25.07
C ILE A 232 37.70 6.24 -23.94
N ASN A 233 38.72 5.44 -24.26
CA ASN A 233 39.47 4.67 -23.27
C ASN A 233 40.40 5.57 -22.42
N GLU A 234 41.09 4.98 -21.45
CA GLU A 234 41.99 5.72 -20.54
C GLU A 234 43.16 6.43 -21.26
N TRP A 235 43.51 5.99 -22.48
CA TRP A 235 44.56 6.58 -23.31
C TRP A 235 44.05 7.69 -24.24
N GLY A 236 42.74 7.96 -24.26
CA GLY A 236 42.15 8.97 -25.15
C GLY A 236 41.71 8.44 -26.52
N ASP A 237 41.76 7.13 -26.75
CA ASP A 237 41.38 6.53 -28.04
C ASP A 237 39.92 6.07 -28.06
N GLN A 238 39.27 6.21 -29.23
CA GLN A 238 37.96 5.62 -29.52
C GLN A 238 38.13 4.36 -30.37
N ILE A 239 38.27 3.21 -29.73
CA ILE A 239 38.58 1.93 -30.40
C ILE A 239 37.55 1.51 -31.46
N THR A 240 36.27 1.80 -31.26
CA THR A 240 35.21 1.49 -32.23
C THR A 240 35.37 2.33 -33.51
N ASN A 241 35.75 3.61 -33.35
CA ASN A 241 36.01 4.49 -34.49
C ASN A 241 37.28 4.10 -35.26
N GLU A 242 38.18 3.32 -34.67
CA GLU A 242 39.36 2.81 -35.38
C GLU A 242 39.05 1.67 -36.35
N ILE A 243 38.12 0.77 -36.00
CA ILE A 243 37.65 -0.24 -36.95
C ILE A 243 36.79 0.40 -38.05
N THR A 244 36.00 1.43 -37.73
CA THR A 244 35.28 2.23 -38.73
C THR A 244 36.24 2.94 -39.68
N ARG A 245 37.29 3.57 -39.15
CA ARG A 245 38.36 4.17 -39.97
C ARG A 245 39.02 3.13 -40.86
N GLN A 246 39.38 1.96 -40.31
CA GLN A 246 40.03 0.88 -41.07
C GLN A 246 39.14 0.42 -42.22
N LEU A 247 37.85 0.20 -41.97
CA LEU A 247 36.87 -0.17 -42.98
C LEU A 247 36.82 0.83 -44.13
N ILE A 248 36.74 2.12 -43.82
CA ILE A 248 36.67 3.19 -44.83
C ILE A 248 38.00 3.31 -45.61
N GLU A 249 39.13 3.27 -44.91
CA GLU A 249 40.44 3.54 -45.49
C GLU A 249 41.02 2.37 -46.27
N MET A 250 40.83 1.14 -45.78
CA MET A 250 41.38 -0.08 -46.35
C MET A 250 40.35 -0.89 -47.15
N SER A 251 39.10 -0.42 -47.25
CA SER A 251 38.00 -1.16 -47.88
C SER A 251 37.81 -2.56 -47.27
N GLY A 252 37.85 -2.64 -45.94
CA GLY A 252 37.83 -3.90 -45.20
C GLY A 252 38.42 -3.80 -43.81
N PHE A 253 38.34 -4.87 -43.03
CA PHE A 253 38.93 -4.96 -41.69
C PHE A 253 39.49 -6.36 -41.41
N TYR A 254 40.42 -6.44 -40.46
CA TYR A 254 40.86 -7.72 -39.91
C TYR A 254 39.78 -8.29 -39.00
N SER A 255 39.50 -9.58 -39.13
CA SER A 255 38.52 -10.25 -38.29
C SER A 255 38.97 -10.22 -36.82
N LEU A 256 38.11 -9.69 -35.96
CA LEU A 256 38.32 -9.71 -34.52
C LEU A 256 38.12 -11.11 -33.91
N ASP A 257 37.34 -11.98 -34.58
CA ASP A 257 37.13 -13.37 -34.17
C ASP A 257 38.25 -14.31 -34.68
N LYS A 258 38.83 -14.01 -35.85
CA LYS A 258 39.90 -14.80 -36.50
C LYS A 258 41.14 -13.95 -36.76
N PRO A 259 42.09 -13.88 -35.80
CA PRO A 259 43.29 -13.06 -35.95
C PRO A 259 44.08 -13.39 -37.22
N GLY A 260 44.37 -12.37 -38.04
CA GLY A 260 45.15 -12.50 -39.27
C GLY A 260 44.31 -12.57 -40.56
N ASP A 261 43.01 -12.88 -40.46
CA ASP A 261 42.11 -12.93 -41.62
C ASP A 261 41.62 -11.52 -41.98
N PHE A 262 41.95 -11.05 -43.18
CA PHE A 262 41.45 -9.76 -43.70
C PHE A 262 40.21 -9.97 -44.56
N THR A 263 39.13 -9.25 -44.22
CA THR A 263 37.87 -9.26 -44.95
C THR A 263 37.78 -8.00 -45.80
N THR A 264 37.75 -8.17 -47.12
CA THR A 264 37.60 -7.06 -48.07
C THR A 264 36.12 -6.76 -48.28
N ILE A 265 35.74 -5.49 -48.17
CA ILE A 265 34.36 -5.03 -48.32
C ILE A 265 34.30 -3.99 -49.45
N ILE A 266 33.50 -4.27 -50.47
CA ILE A 266 33.37 -3.45 -51.69
C ILE A 266 31.95 -2.90 -51.85
N ASP A 267 31.80 -1.89 -52.71
CA ASP A 267 30.52 -1.26 -53.09
C ASP A 267 29.75 -0.62 -51.92
N ILE A 268 30.45 -0.14 -50.90
CA ILE A 268 29.87 0.56 -49.74
C ILE A 268 30.31 2.03 -49.70
N GLN A 269 29.39 2.88 -49.27
CA GLN A 269 29.61 4.27 -48.90
C GLN A 269 29.20 4.54 -47.46
N PHE A 270 29.77 5.58 -46.87
CA PHE A 270 29.47 6.00 -45.51
C PHE A 270 28.97 7.43 -45.47
N VAL A 271 27.87 7.64 -44.77
CA VAL A 271 27.38 8.95 -44.33
C VAL A 271 27.33 8.89 -42.81
N ALA A 272 27.71 9.96 -42.12
CA ALA A 272 27.70 9.97 -40.66
C ALA A 272 27.14 11.29 -40.13
N ALA A 273 26.48 11.22 -38.99
CA ALA A 273 25.98 12.36 -38.24
C ALA A 273 26.50 12.32 -36.80
N MET A 274 26.69 13.51 -36.21
CA MET A 274 26.98 13.68 -34.79
C MET A 274 26.53 15.06 -34.35
N ILE A 275 26.26 15.20 -33.06
CA ILE A 275 26.03 16.50 -32.45
C ILE A 275 27.37 17.24 -32.28
N HIS A 276 27.35 18.58 -32.26
CA HIS A 276 28.55 19.40 -32.04
C HIS A 276 29.37 18.90 -30.85
N PRO A 277 30.70 18.74 -31.01
CA PRO A 277 31.60 18.38 -29.93
C PRO A 277 31.71 19.53 -28.91
N GLY A 278 32.05 19.19 -27.66
CA GLY A 278 32.12 20.14 -26.54
C GLY A 278 30.94 20.05 -25.58
N GLY A 279 30.98 20.81 -24.48
CA GLY A 279 29.93 20.79 -23.45
C GLY A 279 29.71 19.41 -22.79
N GLY A 280 30.76 18.58 -22.74
CA GLY A 280 30.70 17.21 -22.24
C GLY A 280 30.42 16.14 -23.30
N ARG A 281 30.28 16.52 -24.59
CA ARG A 281 30.20 15.60 -25.72
C ARG A 281 31.58 15.37 -26.33
N ASN A 282 31.83 14.13 -26.71
CA ASN A 282 33.08 13.69 -27.34
C ASN A 282 33.20 14.24 -28.77
N ASP A 283 34.43 14.37 -29.24
CA ASP A 283 34.77 14.59 -30.64
C ASP A 283 35.29 13.28 -31.26
N ILE A 284 35.32 13.19 -32.58
CA ILE A 284 35.89 12.03 -33.29
C ILE A 284 37.41 12.22 -33.57
N PRO A 285 38.18 11.13 -33.71
CA PRO A 285 39.62 11.23 -33.94
C PRO A 285 39.96 11.98 -35.24
N GLN A 286 41.03 12.78 -35.25
CA GLN A 286 41.53 13.45 -36.47
C GLN A 286 41.81 12.44 -37.61
N ARG A 287 42.21 11.22 -37.22
CA ARG A 287 42.25 9.94 -37.98
C ARG A 287 41.09 9.72 -38.94
N LEU A 288 39.91 9.94 -38.40
CA LEU A 288 38.61 9.64 -38.98
C LEU A 288 37.95 10.89 -39.59
N LYS A 289 38.37 12.10 -39.18
CA LYS A 289 37.91 13.37 -39.77
C LYS A 289 38.41 13.58 -41.20
N ARG A 290 39.69 13.34 -41.50
CA ARG A 290 40.08 12.94 -42.87
C ARG A 290 39.29 11.67 -43.15
N GLN A 291 38.94 11.24 -44.35
CA GLN A 291 37.84 10.30 -44.65
C GLN A 291 36.52 11.02 -44.86
N PHE A 292 36.01 11.84 -43.94
CA PHE A 292 34.76 12.59 -44.19
C PHE A 292 34.96 13.95 -44.87
N ASN A 293 33.89 14.44 -45.50
CA ASN A 293 33.65 15.86 -45.77
C ASN A 293 32.59 16.30 -44.76
N ILE A 294 32.85 17.37 -44.02
CA ILE A 294 32.09 17.70 -42.82
C ILE A 294 31.30 18.99 -43.06
N PHE A 295 29.99 18.95 -42.82
CA PHE A 295 29.09 20.09 -42.97
C PHE A 295 28.29 20.30 -41.69
N ASN A 296 28.26 21.53 -41.20
CA ASN A 296 27.39 21.92 -40.08
C ASN A 296 25.96 22.10 -40.58
N CYS A 297 25.08 21.21 -40.12
CA CYS A 297 23.63 21.31 -40.32
C CYS A 297 23.05 22.27 -39.27
N THR A 298 22.94 23.55 -39.65
CA THR A 298 22.36 24.59 -38.80
C THR A 298 20.85 24.40 -38.66
N LEU A 299 20.25 24.97 -37.61
CA LEU A 299 18.80 24.98 -37.46
C LEU A 299 18.15 25.70 -38.67
N PRO A 300 17.02 25.19 -39.20
CA PRO A 300 16.31 25.86 -40.27
C PRO A 300 15.91 27.28 -39.87
N SER A 301 15.81 28.16 -40.85
CA SER A 301 15.32 29.53 -40.63
C SER A 301 13.89 29.53 -40.06
N ASN A 302 13.49 30.65 -39.44
CA ASN A 302 12.10 30.81 -38.96
C ASN A 302 11.08 30.63 -40.09
N ALA A 303 11.38 31.17 -41.28
CA ALA A 303 10.53 31.03 -42.46
C ALA A 303 10.47 29.57 -42.95
N SER A 304 11.60 28.85 -42.94
CA SER A 304 11.65 27.43 -43.27
C SER A 304 10.77 26.61 -42.32
N MET A 305 10.87 26.85 -41.00
CA MET A 305 10.05 26.16 -40.00
C MET A 305 8.56 26.45 -40.18
N ASP A 306 8.19 27.72 -40.37
CA ASP A 306 6.80 28.12 -40.54
C ASP A 306 6.22 27.54 -41.86
N LYS A 307 7.01 27.44 -42.93
CA LYS A 307 6.61 26.76 -44.17
C LYS A 307 6.37 25.27 -43.97
N VAL A 308 7.28 24.57 -43.28
CA VAL A 308 7.17 23.12 -43.04
C VAL A 308 5.90 22.79 -42.24
N PHE A 309 5.72 23.42 -41.09
CA PHE A 309 4.57 23.15 -40.23
C PHE A 309 3.28 23.80 -40.73
N GLY A 310 3.38 24.89 -41.51
CA GLY A 310 2.25 25.48 -42.22
C GLY A 310 1.69 24.56 -43.29
N SER A 311 2.53 23.94 -44.12
CA SER A 311 2.09 22.96 -45.12
C SER A 311 1.43 21.73 -44.48
N LEU A 312 1.91 21.30 -43.31
CA LEU A 312 1.31 20.20 -42.56
C LEU A 312 -0.04 20.58 -41.95
N GLY A 313 -0.06 21.69 -41.20
CA GLY A 313 -1.26 22.15 -40.51
C GLY A 313 -2.39 22.49 -41.49
N LEU A 314 -2.12 23.33 -42.48
CA LEU A 314 -3.13 23.76 -43.46
C LEU A 314 -3.49 22.66 -44.46
N GLY A 315 -2.61 21.67 -44.66
CA GLY A 315 -2.91 20.48 -45.45
C GLY A 315 -3.98 19.60 -44.81
N HIS A 316 -3.88 19.37 -43.50
CA HIS A 316 -4.87 18.56 -42.76
C HIS A 316 -6.11 19.34 -42.36
N PHE A 317 -5.95 20.54 -41.81
CA PHE A 317 -7.06 21.42 -41.47
C PHE A 317 -7.47 22.21 -42.71
N CYS A 318 -8.11 21.55 -43.66
CA CYS A 318 -8.60 22.13 -44.91
C CYS A 318 -10.11 22.00 -45.07
N SER A 319 -10.69 22.82 -45.96
CA SER A 319 -12.12 22.84 -46.26
C SER A 319 -12.63 21.50 -46.81
N GLU A 320 -11.81 20.81 -47.58
CA GLU A 320 -12.07 19.53 -48.23
C GLU A 320 -12.28 18.41 -47.21
N ARG A 321 -11.70 18.55 -46.01
CA ARG A 321 -11.88 17.65 -44.86
C ARG A 321 -13.00 18.11 -43.91
N GLY A 322 -13.76 19.13 -44.29
CA GLY A 322 -14.93 19.63 -43.54
C GLY A 322 -14.60 20.63 -42.43
N PHE A 323 -13.37 21.14 -42.33
CA PHE A 323 -13.03 22.16 -41.32
C PHE A 323 -13.54 23.55 -41.72
N SER A 324 -14.06 24.30 -40.75
CA SER A 324 -14.59 25.64 -40.98
C SER A 324 -13.49 26.66 -41.27
N SER A 325 -13.81 27.74 -41.99
CA SER A 325 -12.83 28.78 -42.34
C SER A 325 -12.13 29.42 -41.13
N ASP A 326 -12.81 29.50 -39.99
CA ASP A 326 -12.25 30.11 -38.78
C ASP A 326 -11.27 29.16 -38.07
N VAL A 327 -11.50 27.85 -38.15
CA VAL A 327 -10.52 26.84 -37.70
C VAL A 327 -9.26 26.93 -38.57
N ILE A 328 -9.41 27.03 -39.89
CA ILE A 328 -8.27 27.15 -40.83
C ILE A 328 -7.43 28.41 -40.53
N LYS A 329 -8.08 29.56 -40.32
CA LYS A 329 -7.38 30.81 -39.92
C LYS A 329 -6.64 30.65 -38.59
N THR A 330 -7.23 29.92 -37.64
CA THR A 330 -6.59 29.65 -36.34
C THR A 330 -5.34 28.79 -36.51
N VAL A 331 -5.33 27.82 -37.42
CA VAL A 331 -4.11 27.04 -37.71
C VAL A 331 -2.99 27.93 -38.23
N GLN A 332 -3.28 28.93 -39.08
CA GLN A 332 -2.29 29.86 -39.60
C GLN A 332 -1.56 30.63 -38.50
N CYS A 333 -2.26 31.04 -37.43
CA CYS A 333 -1.62 31.72 -36.29
C CYS A 333 -0.94 30.76 -35.30
N LEU A 334 -1.38 29.51 -35.21
CA LEU A 334 -0.77 28.51 -34.33
C LEU A 334 0.61 28.02 -34.79
N VAL A 335 0.91 28.09 -36.08
CA VAL A 335 2.23 27.74 -36.64
C VAL A 335 3.35 28.62 -36.05
N PRO A 336 3.34 29.95 -36.20
CA PRO A 336 4.35 30.81 -35.59
C PRO A 336 4.26 30.80 -34.05
N ALA A 337 3.07 30.61 -33.46
CA ALA A 337 2.92 30.48 -32.01
C ALA A 337 3.69 29.30 -31.45
N THR A 338 3.56 28.12 -32.07
CA THR A 338 4.27 26.90 -31.66
C THR A 338 5.78 27.09 -31.76
N ARG A 339 6.27 27.69 -32.85
CA ARG A 339 7.70 28.01 -33.03
C ARG A 339 8.21 28.97 -31.95
N LYS A 340 7.52 30.09 -31.72
CA LYS A 340 7.93 31.12 -30.73
C LYS A 340 7.93 30.56 -29.32
N LEU A 341 6.93 29.77 -28.96
CA LEU A 341 6.87 29.06 -27.67
C LEU A 341 8.09 28.15 -27.51
N TRP A 342 8.36 27.28 -28.49
CA TRP A 342 9.50 26.37 -28.44
C TRP A 342 10.84 27.12 -28.34
N GLN A 343 11.02 28.22 -29.08
CA GLN A 343 12.22 29.07 -29.01
C GLN A 343 12.41 29.67 -27.61
N ARG A 344 11.34 30.21 -27.00
CA ARG A 344 11.38 30.75 -25.63
C ARG A 344 11.71 29.67 -24.61
N VAL A 345 11.11 28.49 -24.72
CA VAL A 345 11.38 27.32 -23.85
C VAL A 345 12.85 26.91 -23.99
N LYS A 346 13.33 26.69 -25.21
CA LYS A 346 14.72 26.28 -25.48
C LYS A 346 15.75 27.27 -24.92
N ALA A 347 15.46 28.58 -25.00
CA ALA A 347 16.36 29.61 -24.48
C ALA A 347 16.36 29.66 -22.94
N LYS A 348 15.22 29.41 -22.29
CA LYS A 348 15.07 29.51 -20.83
C LYS A 348 15.44 28.22 -20.09
N MET A 349 14.99 27.08 -20.61
CA MET A 349 15.06 25.77 -19.95
C MET A 349 16.32 25.02 -20.38
N LEU A 350 17.47 25.46 -19.89
CA LEU A 350 18.77 24.86 -20.19
C LEU A 350 19.06 23.63 -19.32
N PRO A 351 19.80 22.63 -19.86
CA PRO A 351 20.18 21.45 -19.10
C PRO A 351 21.18 21.81 -18.00
N THR A 352 20.92 21.31 -16.79
CA THR A 352 21.82 21.43 -15.62
C THR A 352 22.08 20.05 -15.01
N PRO A 353 23.05 19.88 -14.10
CA PRO A 353 23.25 18.60 -13.41
C PRO A 353 21.99 18.02 -12.73
N ALA A 354 21.09 18.88 -12.25
CA ALA A 354 19.81 18.49 -11.65
C ALA A 354 18.70 18.29 -12.69
N LYS A 355 18.73 19.07 -13.78
CA LYS A 355 17.73 19.06 -14.87
C LYS A 355 18.40 18.61 -16.19
N PHE A 356 19.13 17.50 -16.16
CA PHE A 356 19.98 17.07 -17.29
C PHE A 356 19.18 16.67 -18.53
N HIS A 357 17.91 16.31 -18.32
CA HIS A 357 16.96 15.92 -19.34
C HIS A 357 16.21 17.09 -20.00
N TYR A 358 16.49 18.34 -19.61
CA TYR A 358 15.91 19.54 -20.23
C TYR A 358 16.60 19.81 -21.58
N VAL A 359 16.40 18.89 -22.52
CA VAL A 359 16.93 18.94 -23.88
C VAL A 359 15.75 19.10 -24.82
N PHE A 360 15.69 20.25 -25.52
CA PHE A 360 14.61 20.59 -26.44
C PHE A 360 15.13 20.71 -27.86
N ASN A 361 14.48 20.01 -28.80
CA ASN A 361 14.88 19.94 -30.20
C ASN A 361 13.64 20.00 -31.13
N LEU A 362 13.86 19.95 -32.45
CA LEU A 362 12.76 20.02 -33.43
C LEU A 362 11.83 18.80 -33.40
N ARG A 363 12.25 17.66 -32.80
CA ARG A 363 11.37 16.51 -32.60
C ARG A 363 10.22 16.87 -31.66
N ASP A 364 10.42 17.78 -30.70
CA ASP A 364 9.36 18.26 -29.82
C ASP A 364 8.27 19.00 -30.61
N VAL A 365 8.66 19.91 -31.51
CA VAL A 365 7.71 20.62 -32.39
C VAL A 365 6.98 19.63 -33.30
N SER A 366 7.70 18.66 -33.85
CA SER A 366 7.10 17.58 -34.65
C SER A 366 6.10 16.75 -33.85
N ARG A 367 6.38 16.38 -32.59
CA ARG A 367 5.44 15.63 -31.73
C ARG A 367 4.16 16.41 -31.40
N ILE A 368 4.25 17.74 -31.26
CA ILE A 368 3.09 18.60 -31.04
C ILE A 368 2.16 18.52 -32.25
N TRP A 369 2.70 18.74 -33.45
CA TRP A 369 1.92 18.65 -34.69
C TRP A 369 1.40 17.23 -34.93
N GLN A 370 2.21 16.19 -34.69
CA GLN A 370 1.76 14.80 -34.78
C GLN A 370 0.51 14.53 -33.92
N GLY A 371 0.45 15.09 -32.71
CA GLY A 371 -0.73 14.99 -31.84
C GLY A 371 -1.93 15.78 -32.37
N MET A 372 -1.70 17.02 -32.81
CA MET A 372 -2.76 17.88 -33.36
C MET A 372 -3.48 17.26 -34.57
N LEU A 373 -2.73 16.60 -35.45
CA LEU A 373 -3.26 16.01 -36.69
C LEU A 373 -4.11 14.75 -36.48
N ARG A 374 -4.25 14.23 -35.25
CA ARG A 374 -5.06 13.03 -34.95
C ARG A 374 -6.56 13.30 -34.87
N THR A 375 -6.98 14.57 -34.87
CA THR A 375 -8.38 14.97 -34.70
C THR A 375 -9.09 15.15 -36.05
N THR A 376 -10.41 14.97 -36.06
CA THR A 376 -11.28 15.14 -37.23
C THR A 376 -12.14 16.40 -37.10
N SER A 377 -12.81 16.78 -38.20
CA SER A 377 -13.74 17.92 -38.23
C SER A 377 -14.97 17.73 -37.34
N ASP A 378 -15.35 16.48 -37.05
CA ASP A 378 -16.44 16.17 -36.11
C ASP A 378 -16.11 16.58 -34.66
N VAL A 379 -14.83 16.57 -34.30
CA VAL A 379 -14.37 16.96 -32.95
C VAL A 379 -14.03 18.44 -32.92
N ILE A 380 -13.27 18.92 -33.91
CA ILE A 380 -12.81 20.32 -33.98
C ILE A 380 -13.85 21.15 -34.73
N THR A 381 -14.97 21.41 -34.05
CA THR A 381 -16.11 22.15 -34.61
C THR A 381 -15.93 23.66 -34.57
N ASN A 382 -15.10 24.16 -33.65
CA ASN A 382 -14.85 25.60 -33.47
C ASN A 382 -13.39 25.92 -33.11
N PRO A 383 -12.94 27.17 -33.31
CA PRO A 383 -11.57 27.60 -33.00
C PRO A 383 -11.12 27.41 -31.56
N SER A 384 -12.03 27.50 -30.58
CA SER A 384 -11.69 27.37 -29.16
C SER A 384 -11.26 25.94 -28.80
N ILE A 385 -11.91 24.92 -29.38
CA ILE A 385 -11.50 23.52 -29.20
C ILE A 385 -10.12 23.27 -29.83
N LEU A 386 -9.84 23.84 -31.01
CA LEU A 386 -8.53 23.74 -31.64
C LEU A 386 -7.44 24.39 -30.77
N LEU A 387 -7.71 25.55 -30.19
CA LEU A 387 -6.76 26.22 -29.29
C LEU A 387 -6.53 25.39 -28.01
N ALA A 388 -7.56 24.76 -27.47
CA ALA A 388 -7.44 23.84 -26.34
C ALA A 388 -6.60 22.60 -26.71
N LEU A 389 -6.77 22.04 -27.91
CA LEU A 389 -5.93 20.95 -28.42
C LEU A 389 -4.46 21.38 -28.54
N TRP A 390 -4.21 22.58 -29.07
CA TRP A 390 -2.86 23.13 -29.13
C TRP A 390 -2.24 23.30 -27.73
N GLN A 391 -2.99 23.87 -26.78
CA GLN A 391 -2.56 23.97 -25.39
C GLN A 391 -2.24 22.59 -24.80
N HIS A 392 -3.11 21.60 -25.02
CA HIS A 392 -2.91 20.22 -24.58
C HIS A 392 -1.59 19.67 -25.11
N GLU A 393 -1.39 19.70 -26.42
CA GLU A 393 -0.23 19.10 -27.08
C GLU A 393 1.08 19.80 -26.72
N CYS A 394 1.10 21.14 -26.70
CA CYS A 394 2.25 21.89 -26.22
C CYS A 394 2.63 21.47 -24.80
N THR A 395 1.64 21.33 -23.92
CA THR A 395 1.84 20.94 -22.53
C THR A 395 2.35 19.51 -22.39
N ARG A 396 1.72 18.55 -23.10
CA ARG A 396 2.08 17.13 -23.02
C ARG A 396 3.50 16.85 -23.52
N VAL A 397 3.94 17.55 -24.56
CA VAL A 397 5.26 17.34 -25.14
C VAL A 397 6.36 18.06 -24.35
N THR A 398 6.09 19.28 -23.87
CA THR A 398 7.12 20.13 -23.26
C THR A 398 7.08 20.15 -21.74
N ALA A 399 5.94 20.41 -21.13
CA ALA A 399 5.86 20.70 -19.69
C ALA A 399 5.86 19.45 -18.80
N ASP A 400 5.45 18.30 -19.33
CA ASP A 400 5.41 17.04 -18.58
C ASP A 400 6.76 16.50 -18.14
N ARG A 401 7.86 17.02 -18.72
CA ARG A 401 9.23 16.69 -18.31
C ARG A 401 9.78 17.58 -17.19
N PHE A 402 9.05 18.62 -16.80
CA PHE A 402 9.51 19.54 -15.76
C PHE A 402 9.45 18.92 -14.37
N THR A 403 10.45 19.22 -13.56
CA THR A 403 10.59 18.67 -12.20
C THR A 403 10.13 19.64 -11.11
N GLU A 404 10.10 20.94 -11.40
CA GLU A 404 9.79 22.00 -10.45
C GLU A 404 8.50 22.73 -10.82
N HIS A 405 7.72 23.13 -9.81
CA HIS A 405 6.47 23.87 -10.00
C HIS A 405 6.70 25.26 -10.63
N SER A 406 7.80 25.93 -10.28
CA SER A 406 8.19 27.23 -10.84
C SER A 406 8.42 27.18 -12.37
N ASP A 407 9.03 26.11 -12.86
CA ASP A 407 9.24 25.91 -14.30
C ASP A 407 7.91 25.75 -15.02
N ARG A 408 6.97 25.01 -14.41
CA ARG A 408 5.63 24.79 -14.93
C ARG A 408 4.82 26.09 -14.98
N GLU A 409 4.80 26.86 -13.89
CA GLU A 409 4.13 28.16 -13.86
C GLU A 409 4.68 29.14 -14.91
N TRP A 410 6.00 29.17 -15.10
CA TRP A 410 6.61 30.01 -16.14
C TRP A 410 6.16 29.58 -17.53
N PHE A 411 6.11 28.27 -17.78
CA PHE A 411 5.66 27.74 -19.06
C PHE A 411 4.20 28.08 -19.32
N ASP A 412 3.29 27.87 -18.35
CA ASP A 412 1.86 28.16 -18.52
C ASP A 412 1.62 29.65 -18.79
N LYS A 413 2.36 30.54 -18.11
CA LYS A 413 2.35 31.99 -18.39
C LYS A 413 2.85 32.31 -19.80
N THR A 414 3.94 31.66 -20.22
CA THR A 414 4.56 31.89 -21.53
C THR A 414 3.67 31.36 -22.67
N LEU A 415 3.04 30.20 -22.47
CA LEU A 415 2.07 29.59 -23.39
C LEU A 415 0.89 30.52 -23.64
N LYS A 416 0.28 31.03 -22.54
CA LYS A 416 -0.79 32.02 -22.61
C LYS A 416 -0.33 33.29 -23.32
N GLN A 417 0.84 33.82 -22.97
CA GLN A 417 1.37 35.03 -23.59
C GLN A 417 1.56 34.86 -25.10
N VAL A 418 2.20 33.78 -25.55
CA VAL A 418 2.42 33.51 -26.98
C VAL A 418 1.10 33.26 -27.72
N GLY A 419 0.16 32.55 -27.10
CA GLY A 419 -1.17 32.37 -27.65
C GLY A 419 -1.89 33.70 -27.90
N ILE A 420 -1.82 34.63 -26.94
CA ILE A 420 -2.41 35.98 -27.07
C ILE A 420 -1.69 36.81 -28.13
N GLU A 421 -0.35 36.78 -28.15
CA GLU A 421 0.47 37.51 -29.12
C GLU A 421 0.15 37.12 -30.57
N GLU A 422 -0.01 35.82 -30.86
CA GLU A 422 -0.22 35.34 -32.24
C GLU A 422 -1.70 35.17 -32.62
N CYS A 423 -2.56 34.74 -31.69
CA CYS A 423 -3.97 34.41 -31.98
C CYS A 423 -4.96 35.51 -31.54
N GLY A 424 -4.48 36.59 -30.89
CA GLY A 424 -5.25 37.79 -30.60
C GLY A 424 -6.50 37.57 -29.74
N ALA A 425 -7.65 38.03 -30.24
CA ALA A 425 -8.91 38.06 -29.49
C ALA A 425 -9.42 36.67 -29.06
N LEU A 426 -9.22 35.64 -29.91
CA LEU A 426 -9.60 34.26 -29.59
C LEU A 426 -8.90 33.77 -28.31
N ALA A 427 -7.58 33.96 -28.26
CA ALA A 427 -6.76 33.56 -27.12
C ALA A 427 -7.03 34.38 -25.84
N ASN A 428 -7.40 35.66 -25.99
CA ASN A 428 -7.76 36.52 -24.86
C ASN A 428 -9.04 36.10 -24.15
N GLN A 429 -10.01 35.55 -24.89
CA GLN A 429 -11.31 35.10 -24.34
C GLN A 429 -11.29 33.63 -23.90
N THR A 430 -10.20 32.92 -24.16
CA THR A 430 -10.07 31.50 -23.82
C THR A 430 -9.78 31.32 -22.35
N ASP A 431 -10.46 30.36 -21.72
CA ASP A 431 -10.06 29.84 -20.42
C ASP A 431 -8.83 28.95 -20.61
N TRP A 432 -7.72 29.33 -19.96
CA TRP A 432 -6.44 28.64 -20.05
C TRP A 432 -6.31 27.52 -19.02
N ALA A 433 -7.42 27.03 -18.46
CA ALA A 433 -7.44 25.80 -17.68
C ALA A 433 -6.90 24.62 -18.50
N ASP A 434 -6.12 23.74 -17.86
CA ASP A 434 -5.46 22.60 -18.52
C ASP A 434 -6.48 21.69 -19.23
N PRO A 435 -6.49 21.62 -20.58
CA PRO A 435 -7.39 20.75 -21.32
C PRO A 435 -6.78 19.34 -21.42
N TYR A 436 -7.64 18.31 -21.37
CA TYR A 436 -7.23 16.92 -21.55
C TYR A 436 -8.03 16.28 -22.68
N PHE A 437 -7.31 15.61 -23.59
CA PHE A 437 -7.88 14.88 -24.72
C PHE A 437 -7.58 13.39 -24.56
N VAL A 438 -8.54 12.54 -24.91
CA VAL A 438 -8.50 11.08 -24.76
C VAL A 438 -9.17 10.42 -25.97
N ASP A 439 -8.89 9.15 -26.23
CA ASP A 439 -9.45 8.39 -27.35
C ASP A 439 -10.28 7.17 -26.94
N PHE A 440 -10.86 7.19 -25.74
CA PHE A 440 -11.56 6.03 -25.16
C PHE A 440 -12.86 6.37 -24.44
N LEU A 441 -13.49 7.51 -24.77
CA LEU A 441 -14.78 7.91 -24.21
C LEU A 441 -15.97 7.23 -24.88
N ARG A 442 -15.87 6.91 -26.18
CA ARG A 442 -16.96 6.31 -26.95
C ARG A 442 -17.07 4.81 -26.71
N ASP A 443 -18.30 4.31 -26.77
CA ASP A 443 -18.63 2.89 -26.65
C ASP A 443 -18.63 2.19 -28.02
N ALA A 444 -18.46 0.87 -28.00
CA ALA A 444 -18.63 0.04 -29.19
C ALA A 444 -20.07 0.15 -29.72
N ALA A 445 -20.23 0.07 -31.03
CA ALA A 445 -21.56 0.04 -31.63
C ALA A 445 -22.32 -1.21 -31.14
N GLU A 446 -23.59 -1.03 -30.75
CA GLU A 446 -24.45 -2.16 -30.36
C GLU A 446 -24.73 -3.03 -31.59
N ALA A 447 -24.48 -4.34 -31.48
CA ALA A 447 -24.77 -5.29 -32.55
C ALA A 447 -26.26 -5.28 -32.88
N THR A 448 -26.63 -4.69 -34.02
CA THR A 448 -27.99 -4.81 -34.53
C THR A 448 -28.14 -6.18 -35.20
N GLY A 449 -29.28 -6.85 -34.98
CA GLY A 449 -29.46 -8.28 -35.28
C GLY A 449 -29.40 -8.72 -36.76
N GLU A 450 -28.92 -7.87 -37.67
CA GLU A 450 -28.75 -8.16 -39.11
C GLU A 450 -27.27 -8.24 -39.54
N GLU A 451 -26.31 -8.24 -38.60
CA GLU A 451 -24.88 -8.18 -38.91
C GLU A 451 -24.21 -9.57 -38.91
N THR A 452 -23.28 -9.79 -39.85
CA THR A 452 -22.55 -11.07 -40.06
C THR A 452 -21.54 -11.37 -38.96
N ASP A 453 -21.22 -12.64 -38.71
CA ASP A 453 -20.26 -13.13 -37.68
C ASP A 453 -18.84 -12.50 -37.72
N ASP A 454 -18.48 -11.77 -38.79
CA ASP A 454 -17.19 -11.06 -38.97
C ASP A 454 -17.25 -9.53 -38.65
N ALA A 455 -18.32 -9.01 -38.05
CA ALA A 455 -18.40 -7.60 -37.67
C ALA A 455 -17.47 -7.28 -36.47
N ASP A 456 -16.54 -6.35 -36.68
CA ASP A 456 -15.55 -5.95 -35.68
C ASP A 456 -16.16 -4.90 -34.73
N PHE A 457 -16.56 -5.33 -33.52
CA PHE A 457 -17.23 -4.48 -32.51
C PHE A 457 -16.24 -3.70 -31.63
N GLU A 458 -15.13 -3.20 -32.20
CA GLU A 458 -14.19 -2.37 -31.43
C GLU A 458 -14.74 -0.96 -31.18
N ALA A 459 -14.60 -0.49 -29.93
CA ALA A 459 -14.98 0.87 -29.57
C ALA A 459 -14.16 1.90 -30.38
N PRO A 460 -14.81 2.89 -31.03
CA PRO A 460 -14.12 3.83 -31.90
C PRO A 460 -13.16 4.71 -31.08
N LYS A 461 -11.90 4.74 -31.52
CA LYS A 461 -10.81 5.43 -30.82
C LYS A 461 -10.64 6.87 -31.31
N ILE A 462 -11.62 7.72 -30.97
CA ILE A 462 -11.67 9.11 -31.45
C ILE A 462 -11.06 10.05 -30.42
N TYR A 463 -10.02 10.78 -30.82
CA TYR A 463 -9.28 11.68 -29.94
C TYR A 463 -10.04 12.99 -29.70
N GLU A 464 -10.63 13.16 -28.50
CA GLU A 464 -11.58 14.22 -28.18
C GLU A 464 -11.42 14.74 -26.73
N PRO A 465 -11.85 15.99 -26.43
CA PRO A 465 -11.66 16.59 -25.10
C PRO A 465 -12.57 15.95 -24.05
N ILE A 466 -12.09 15.82 -22.81
CA ILE A 466 -12.93 15.43 -21.68
C ILE A 466 -13.83 16.60 -21.25
N ILE A 467 -15.05 16.29 -20.81
CA ILE A 467 -15.97 17.30 -20.26
C ILE A 467 -15.61 17.62 -18.81
N SER A 468 -15.32 16.58 -18.01
CA SER A 468 -14.94 16.73 -16.60
C SER A 468 -14.06 15.57 -16.12
N LEU A 469 -13.29 15.82 -15.06
CA LEU A 469 -12.50 14.78 -14.39
C LEU A 469 -13.38 13.71 -13.73
N GLU A 470 -14.61 14.04 -13.36
CA GLU A 470 -15.56 13.08 -12.79
C GLU A 470 -16.05 12.08 -13.85
N GLN A 471 -16.40 12.56 -15.04
CA GLN A 471 -16.76 11.69 -16.16
C GLN A 471 -15.60 10.75 -16.53
N LEU A 472 -14.38 11.30 -16.58
CA LEU A 472 -13.19 10.50 -16.85
C LEU A 472 -12.97 9.44 -15.76
N SER A 473 -13.15 9.79 -14.47
CA SER A 473 -13.01 8.85 -13.36
C SER A 473 -14.00 7.68 -13.49
N ASN A 474 -15.28 7.96 -13.74
CA ASN A 474 -16.30 6.94 -13.93
C ASN A 474 -15.98 6.02 -15.11
N ARG A 475 -15.53 6.59 -16.24
CA ARG A 475 -15.11 5.82 -17.41
C ARG A 475 -13.93 4.90 -17.10
N LEU A 476 -12.92 5.41 -16.39
CA LEU A 476 -11.74 4.64 -16.02
C LEU A 476 -12.05 3.53 -15.01
N GLN A 477 -12.97 3.76 -14.06
CA GLN A 477 -13.44 2.72 -13.15
C GLN A 477 -14.10 1.56 -13.90
N MET A 478 -14.97 1.87 -14.87
CA MET A 478 -15.61 0.87 -15.73
C MET A 478 -14.56 0.07 -16.51
N LEU A 479 -13.60 0.75 -17.15
CA LEU A 479 -12.52 0.09 -17.91
C LEU A 479 -11.60 -0.76 -17.02
N MET A 480 -11.36 -0.35 -15.77
CA MET A 480 -10.61 -1.14 -14.79
C MET A 480 -11.39 -2.39 -14.34
N GLN A 481 -12.72 -2.31 -14.22
CA GLN A 481 -13.56 -3.48 -13.94
C GLN A 481 -13.49 -4.48 -15.11
N MET A 482 -13.65 -4.01 -16.34
CA MET A 482 -13.50 -4.83 -17.55
C MET A 482 -12.12 -5.51 -17.61
N TYR A 483 -11.05 -4.78 -17.29
CA TYR A 483 -9.70 -5.34 -17.19
C TYR A 483 -9.64 -6.49 -16.18
N ASN A 484 -10.21 -6.29 -14.99
CA ASN A 484 -10.18 -7.27 -13.89
C ASN A 484 -11.01 -8.53 -14.18
N GLU A 485 -12.03 -8.42 -15.01
CA GLU A 485 -12.85 -9.53 -15.49
C GLU A 485 -12.14 -10.32 -16.60
N ALA A 486 -11.53 -9.60 -17.56
CA ALA A 486 -10.82 -10.19 -18.68
C ALA A 486 -9.53 -10.90 -18.25
N ILE A 487 -8.78 -10.34 -17.29
CA ILE A 487 -7.45 -10.81 -16.92
C ILE A 487 -7.47 -11.51 -15.55
N ARG A 488 -7.25 -12.83 -15.56
CA ARG A 488 -7.13 -13.64 -14.34
C ARG A 488 -5.73 -13.52 -13.73
N GLY A 489 -5.67 -13.39 -12.40
CA GLY A 489 -4.42 -13.46 -11.62
C GLY A 489 -3.64 -12.15 -11.42
N SER A 490 -3.96 -11.07 -12.15
CA SER A 490 -3.28 -9.78 -12.04
C SER A 490 -4.26 -8.61 -11.90
N LYS A 491 -5.13 -8.63 -10.89
CA LYS A 491 -6.15 -7.59 -10.69
C LYS A 491 -5.51 -6.22 -10.38
N LEU A 492 -6.08 -5.16 -10.96
CA LEU A 492 -5.78 -3.76 -10.68
C LEU A 492 -6.81 -3.17 -9.72
N ASP A 493 -6.33 -2.52 -8.66
CA ASP A 493 -7.13 -1.73 -7.72
C ASP A 493 -6.54 -0.32 -7.65
N LEU A 494 -6.91 0.51 -8.63
CA LEU A 494 -6.37 1.85 -8.81
C LEU A 494 -7.35 2.90 -8.25
N VAL A 495 -6.80 3.84 -7.49
CA VAL A 495 -7.54 5.01 -7.01
C VAL A 495 -7.34 6.17 -7.98
N PHE A 496 -8.42 6.59 -8.65
CA PHE A 496 -8.40 7.64 -9.69
C PHE A 496 -8.55 9.05 -9.09
N PHE A 497 -7.53 9.52 -8.38
CA PHE A 497 -7.39 10.95 -8.07
C PHE A 497 -6.84 11.72 -9.29
N LYS A 498 -6.92 13.06 -9.24
CA LYS A 498 -6.58 13.97 -10.35
C LYS A 498 -5.27 13.59 -11.07
N ASP A 499 -4.15 13.51 -10.35
CA ASP A 499 -2.86 13.23 -10.99
C ASP A 499 -2.77 11.82 -11.58
N ALA A 500 -3.38 10.81 -10.93
CA ALA A 500 -3.40 9.44 -11.47
C ALA A 500 -4.13 9.37 -12.82
N MET A 501 -5.27 10.06 -12.93
CA MET A 501 -6.01 10.19 -14.19
C MET A 501 -5.19 10.93 -15.25
N ILE A 502 -4.57 12.05 -14.88
CA ILE A 502 -3.74 12.83 -15.79
C ILE A 502 -2.57 12.00 -16.32
N HIS A 503 -1.85 11.28 -15.45
CA HIS A 503 -0.77 10.39 -15.87
C HIS A 503 -1.25 9.28 -16.80
N LEU A 504 -2.42 8.69 -16.55
CA LEU A 504 -3.03 7.71 -17.46
C LEU A 504 -3.32 8.32 -18.83
N VAL A 505 -3.90 9.52 -18.89
CA VAL A 505 -4.15 10.25 -20.15
C VAL A 505 -2.85 10.46 -20.92
N LYS A 506 -1.78 10.88 -20.26
CA LYS A 506 -0.45 11.04 -20.89
C LYS A 506 0.07 9.73 -21.46
N ILE A 507 0.03 8.65 -20.68
CA ILE A 507 0.51 7.33 -21.12
C ILE A 507 -0.31 6.87 -22.33
N SER A 508 -1.63 6.96 -22.26
CA SER A 508 -2.54 6.61 -23.36
C SER A 508 -2.23 7.42 -24.62
N ARG A 509 -2.05 8.74 -24.50
CA ARG A 509 -1.68 9.62 -25.63
C ARG A 509 -0.38 9.18 -26.28
N VAL A 510 0.64 8.82 -25.49
CA VAL A 510 1.95 8.40 -26.01
C VAL A 510 1.85 7.05 -26.73
N ILE A 511 1.32 6.01 -26.09
CA ILE A 511 1.26 4.68 -26.71
C ILE A 511 0.30 4.61 -27.91
N ARG A 512 -0.66 5.54 -28.02
CA ARG A 512 -1.55 5.60 -29.19
C ARG A 512 -0.95 6.38 -30.37
N THR A 513 0.27 6.90 -30.21
CA THR A 513 0.99 7.61 -31.27
C THR A 513 2.00 6.66 -31.93
N PRO A 514 2.08 6.57 -33.27
CA PRO A 514 3.13 5.80 -33.95
C PRO A 514 4.54 6.30 -33.54
N LYS A 515 5.47 5.36 -33.31
CA LYS A 515 6.79 5.61 -32.66
C LYS A 515 6.68 6.27 -31.27
N GLY A 516 5.55 6.10 -30.61
CA GLY A 516 5.27 6.63 -29.28
C GLY A 516 5.83 5.74 -28.18
N HIS A 517 7.00 6.10 -27.67
CA HIS A 517 7.60 5.48 -26.48
C HIS A 517 7.51 6.44 -25.29
N ALA A 518 7.31 5.91 -24.09
CA ALA A 518 7.16 6.69 -22.87
C ALA A 518 8.32 6.44 -21.91
N LEU A 519 8.84 7.52 -21.31
CA LEU A 519 9.76 7.45 -20.18
C LEU A 519 9.05 8.02 -18.96
N LEU A 520 8.61 7.12 -18.07
CA LEU A 520 7.91 7.48 -16.84
C LEU A 520 8.93 7.54 -15.71
N VAL A 521 9.16 8.74 -15.17
CA VAL A 521 10.14 8.95 -14.10
C VAL A 521 9.43 9.28 -12.81
N GLY A 522 9.64 8.46 -11.77
CA GLY A 522 9.06 8.72 -10.46
C GLY A 522 9.51 7.75 -9.39
N VAL A 523 9.23 8.07 -8.13
CA VAL A 523 9.55 7.18 -7.01
C VAL A 523 8.75 5.87 -7.04
N GLY A 524 9.20 4.86 -6.28
CA GLY A 524 8.52 3.57 -6.19
C GLY A 524 7.08 3.69 -5.70
N GLY A 525 6.16 2.92 -6.29
CA GLY A 525 4.74 2.93 -5.91
C GLY A 525 3.91 4.09 -6.47
N SER A 526 4.48 5.01 -7.25
CA SER A 526 3.76 6.15 -7.84
C SER A 526 2.69 5.79 -8.89
N GLY A 527 2.48 4.49 -9.18
CA GLY A 527 1.47 4.02 -10.12
C GLY A 527 1.97 3.77 -11.56
N LYS A 528 3.21 4.10 -11.92
CA LYS A 528 3.76 3.99 -13.29
C LYS A 528 3.39 2.67 -14.00
N GLN A 529 3.69 1.53 -13.38
CA GLN A 529 3.45 0.22 -13.99
C GLN A 529 1.97 -0.09 -14.11
N SER A 530 1.20 0.14 -13.05
CA SER A 530 -0.23 -0.20 -13.01
C SER A 530 -1.06 0.67 -13.95
N LEU A 531 -0.76 1.96 -14.03
CA LEU A 531 -1.38 2.87 -15.01
C LEU A 531 -1.01 2.50 -16.44
N THR A 532 0.23 2.04 -16.68
CA THR A 532 0.65 1.56 -18.01
C THR A 532 -0.11 0.30 -18.42
N ARG A 533 -0.31 -0.67 -17.51
CA ARG A 533 -1.11 -1.87 -17.80
C ARG A 533 -2.54 -1.53 -18.17
N LEU A 534 -3.17 -0.61 -17.42
CA LEU A 534 -4.52 -0.16 -17.73
C LEU A 534 -4.57 0.61 -19.07
N ALA A 535 -3.65 1.53 -19.31
CA ALA A 535 -3.58 2.27 -20.58
C ALA A 535 -3.37 1.34 -21.79
N SER A 536 -2.49 0.34 -21.65
CA SER A 536 -2.24 -0.69 -22.65
C SER A 536 -3.52 -1.48 -22.97
N PHE A 537 -4.27 -1.90 -21.94
CA PHE A 537 -5.56 -2.56 -22.13
C PHE A 537 -6.60 -1.66 -22.80
N ILE A 538 -6.70 -0.39 -22.39
CA ILE A 538 -7.60 0.59 -23.01
C ILE A 538 -7.29 0.78 -24.51
N ALA A 539 -6.01 0.71 -24.87
CA ALA A 539 -5.56 0.78 -26.25
C ALA A 539 -5.82 -0.49 -27.06
N GLY A 540 -6.23 -1.60 -26.43
CA GLY A 540 -6.37 -2.92 -27.06
C GLY A 540 -5.03 -3.66 -27.23
N TYR A 541 -3.98 -3.25 -26.51
CA TYR A 541 -2.64 -3.78 -26.68
C TYR A 541 -2.31 -4.86 -25.66
N LYS A 542 -1.49 -5.83 -26.08
CA LYS A 542 -0.88 -6.79 -25.16
C LYS A 542 0.15 -6.08 -24.29
N THR A 543 0.19 -6.38 -23.00
CA THR A 543 1.29 -5.92 -22.14
C THR A 543 2.32 -7.04 -21.97
N PHE A 544 3.60 -6.70 -22.15
CA PHE A 544 4.72 -7.61 -21.91
C PHE A 544 5.68 -6.99 -20.88
N GLN A 545 6.11 -7.79 -19.91
CA GLN A 545 7.13 -7.42 -18.93
C GLN A 545 8.04 -8.62 -18.69
N ILE A 546 9.35 -8.36 -18.60
CA ILE A 546 10.35 -9.39 -18.37
C ILE A 546 10.19 -9.99 -16.97
N THR A 547 10.24 -11.32 -16.90
CA THR A 547 10.30 -12.05 -15.62
C THR A 547 11.74 -12.46 -15.34
N LEU A 548 12.41 -11.75 -14.44
CA LEU A 548 13.81 -12.01 -14.12
C LEU A 548 13.99 -13.33 -13.35
N SER A 549 14.75 -14.26 -13.94
CA SER A 549 15.30 -15.43 -13.24
C SER A 549 16.72 -15.14 -12.73
N ARG A 550 17.26 -16.01 -11.85
CA ARG A 550 18.65 -15.88 -11.36
C ARG A 550 19.69 -15.96 -12.48
N SER A 551 19.36 -16.60 -13.60
CA SER A 551 20.23 -16.84 -14.75
C SER A 551 19.89 -15.96 -15.95
N TYR A 552 19.00 -14.97 -15.80
CA TYR A 552 18.58 -14.10 -16.90
C TYR A 552 19.77 -13.28 -17.44
N ASN A 553 20.06 -13.43 -18.73
CA ASN A 553 21.18 -12.81 -19.42
C ASN A 553 20.77 -12.18 -20.77
N VAL A 554 21.75 -11.71 -21.55
CA VAL A 554 21.51 -11.06 -22.86
C VAL A 554 20.77 -11.96 -23.85
N SER A 555 21.07 -13.26 -23.87
CA SER A 555 20.40 -14.20 -24.78
C SER A 555 18.91 -14.33 -24.45
N ASN A 556 18.54 -14.29 -23.16
CA ASN A 556 17.12 -14.28 -22.77
C ASN A 556 16.41 -13.01 -23.23
N LEU A 557 17.08 -11.86 -23.10
CA LEU A 557 16.54 -10.59 -23.60
C LEU A 557 16.32 -10.62 -25.12
N ILE A 558 17.24 -11.20 -25.89
CA ILE A 558 17.08 -11.33 -27.34
C ILE A 558 15.84 -12.14 -27.70
N GLU A 559 15.58 -13.26 -27.01
CA GLU A 559 14.38 -14.06 -27.23
C GLU A 559 13.09 -13.32 -26.85
N ASP A 560 13.10 -12.57 -25.74
CA ASP A 560 11.98 -11.70 -25.35
C ASP A 560 11.73 -10.59 -26.39
N LEU A 561 12.80 -10.00 -26.94
CA LEU A 561 12.71 -9.00 -28.01
C LEU A 561 12.18 -9.61 -29.32
N LYS A 562 12.59 -10.84 -29.69
CA LYS A 562 12.02 -11.56 -30.84
C LYS A 562 10.51 -11.74 -30.69
N TYR A 563 10.03 -12.10 -29.50
CA TYR A 563 8.59 -12.21 -29.23
C TYR A 563 7.85 -10.88 -29.45
N LEU A 564 8.41 -9.77 -28.95
CA LEU A 564 7.85 -8.43 -29.15
C LEU A 564 7.75 -8.07 -30.63
N TYR A 565 8.83 -8.28 -31.39
CA TYR A 565 8.88 -7.96 -32.82
C TYR A 565 7.97 -8.87 -33.67
N ARG A 566 7.87 -10.16 -33.35
CA ARG A 566 6.91 -11.07 -34.00
C ARG A 566 5.46 -10.64 -33.72
N THR A 567 5.15 -10.20 -32.50
CA THR A 567 3.79 -9.73 -32.17
C THR A 567 3.45 -8.43 -32.89
N ALA A 568 4.35 -7.44 -32.85
CA ALA A 568 4.09 -6.12 -33.42
C ALA A 568 4.14 -6.09 -34.95
N GLY A 569 5.17 -6.70 -35.54
CA GLY A 569 5.44 -6.65 -36.97
C GLY A 569 4.76 -7.76 -37.74
N HIS A 570 4.95 -9.02 -37.32
CA HIS A 570 4.47 -10.19 -38.07
C HIS A 570 2.96 -10.39 -37.88
N GLN A 571 2.48 -10.42 -36.62
CA GLN A 571 1.05 -10.56 -36.32
C GLN A 571 0.26 -9.25 -36.50
N GLY A 572 0.94 -8.10 -36.51
CA GLY A 572 0.29 -6.79 -36.60
C GLY A 572 -0.50 -6.39 -35.34
N GLN A 573 -0.20 -6.99 -34.19
CA GLN A 573 -0.91 -6.73 -32.94
C GLN A 573 -0.16 -5.71 -32.07
N GLY A 574 -0.88 -4.72 -31.55
CA GLY A 574 -0.33 -3.73 -30.62
C GLY A 574 0.23 -4.37 -29.35
N ILE A 575 1.45 -4.00 -28.98
CA ILE A 575 2.13 -4.52 -27.78
C ILE A 575 2.88 -3.40 -27.04
N THR A 576 2.68 -3.36 -25.73
CA THR A 576 3.35 -2.44 -24.82
C THR A 576 4.40 -3.20 -24.02
N PHE A 577 5.68 -2.90 -24.28
CA PHE A 577 6.79 -3.41 -23.51
C PHE A 577 7.05 -2.54 -22.28
N LEU A 578 6.69 -3.04 -21.11
CA LEU A 578 6.93 -2.40 -19.82
C LEU A 578 8.31 -2.84 -19.31
N PHE A 579 9.22 -1.89 -19.17
CA PHE A 579 10.60 -2.15 -18.74
C PHE A 579 10.98 -1.28 -17.53
N THR A 580 11.54 -1.89 -16.49
CA THR A 580 11.85 -1.21 -15.21
C THR A 580 13.36 -1.14 -14.94
N ASP A 581 13.77 -0.21 -14.08
CA ASP A 581 15.17 -0.08 -13.66
C ASP A 581 15.74 -1.33 -12.97
N ASN A 582 14.87 -2.12 -12.31
CA ASN A 582 15.21 -3.39 -11.66
C ASN A 582 15.51 -4.53 -12.65
N GLU A 583 15.04 -4.43 -13.89
CA GLU A 583 15.25 -5.44 -14.95
C GLU A 583 16.62 -5.28 -15.63
N ILE A 584 17.31 -4.15 -15.41
CA ILE A 584 18.64 -3.89 -15.95
C ILE A 584 19.70 -4.63 -15.12
N LYS A 585 19.99 -5.87 -15.50
CA LYS A 585 21.06 -6.70 -14.93
C LYS A 585 22.44 -6.37 -15.50
N ASP A 586 22.47 -6.03 -16.78
CA ASP A 586 23.67 -5.64 -17.53
C ASP A 586 23.37 -4.33 -18.26
N GLU A 587 24.33 -3.41 -18.30
CA GLU A 587 24.22 -2.15 -19.04
C GLU A 587 24.11 -2.40 -20.55
N SER A 588 24.58 -3.55 -21.05
CA SER A 588 24.39 -3.96 -22.45
C SER A 588 22.91 -4.06 -22.86
N PHE A 589 21.97 -4.26 -21.93
CA PHE A 589 20.53 -4.28 -22.22
C PHE A 589 20.04 -2.94 -22.77
N LEU A 590 20.62 -1.84 -22.28
CA LEU A 590 20.25 -0.50 -22.70
C LEU A 590 20.72 -0.19 -24.12
N GLU A 591 21.68 -0.95 -24.66
CA GLU A 591 22.08 -0.82 -26.07
C GLU A 591 20.95 -1.26 -27.01
N TYR A 592 20.36 -2.43 -26.75
CA TYR A 592 19.23 -2.93 -27.52
C TYR A 592 18.02 -1.99 -27.42
N LEU A 593 17.74 -1.47 -26.22
CA LEU A 593 16.69 -0.48 -26.03
C LEU A 593 16.99 0.85 -26.73
N ASN A 594 18.24 1.32 -26.72
CA ASN A 594 18.63 2.54 -27.43
C ASN A 594 18.37 2.41 -28.94
N ASN A 595 18.71 1.27 -29.53
CA ASN A 595 18.43 1.00 -30.95
C ASN A 595 16.93 0.91 -31.23
N MET A 596 16.18 0.21 -30.38
CA MET A 596 14.72 0.13 -30.46
C MET A 596 14.03 1.50 -30.40
N LEU A 597 14.52 2.41 -29.55
CA LEU A 597 13.95 3.75 -29.39
C LEU A 597 14.38 4.75 -30.48
N SER A 598 15.54 4.52 -31.10
CA SER A 598 16.10 5.42 -32.10
C SER A 598 15.75 5.00 -33.54
N SER A 599 16.12 3.79 -33.96
CA SER A 599 15.84 3.27 -35.31
C SER A 599 14.57 2.41 -35.37
N GLY A 600 14.19 1.76 -34.27
CA GLY A 600 13.13 0.74 -34.28
C GLY A 600 13.58 -0.61 -34.85
N GLU A 601 14.89 -0.76 -35.12
CA GLU A 601 15.48 -1.97 -35.67
C GLU A 601 16.67 -2.42 -34.82
N ILE A 602 16.81 -3.73 -34.62
CA ILE A 602 17.91 -4.35 -33.89
C ILE A 602 18.65 -5.27 -34.86
N ALA A 603 19.94 -4.99 -35.09
CA ALA A 603 20.78 -5.78 -35.99
C ALA A 603 20.93 -7.22 -35.48
N ASN A 604 20.82 -8.19 -36.39
CA ASN A 604 20.92 -9.63 -36.09
C ASN A 604 19.93 -10.12 -35.01
N LEU A 605 18.77 -9.46 -34.84
CA LEU A 605 17.73 -9.94 -33.92
C LEU A 605 17.18 -11.30 -34.35
N PHE A 606 16.96 -11.46 -35.65
CA PHE A 606 16.51 -12.69 -36.29
C PHE A 606 17.62 -13.22 -37.20
N ALA A 607 17.72 -14.54 -37.31
CA ALA A 607 18.54 -15.15 -38.34
C ALA A 607 17.93 -14.89 -39.74
N ARG A 608 18.73 -15.03 -40.81
CA ARG A 608 18.27 -14.69 -42.17
C ARG A 608 17.09 -15.57 -42.62
N ASP A 609 17.15 -16.85 -42.32
CA ASP A 609 16.09 -17.82 -42.54
C ASP A 609 14.80 -17.47 -41.77
N GLU A 610 14.91 -17.03 -40.51
CA GLU A 610 13.75 -16.57 -39.73
C GLU A 610 13.12 -15.31 -40.33
N MET A 611 13.93 -14.37 -40.84
CA MET A 611 13.41 -13.16 -41.49
C MET A 611 12.71 -13.48 -42.81
N ASP A 612 13.30 -14.35 -43.64
CA ASP A 612 12.69 -14.76 -44.91
C ASP A 612 11.34 -15.46 -44.69
N GLU A 613 11.22 -16.28 -43.65
CA GLU A 613 9.95 -16.89 -43.20
C GLU A 613 8.91 -15.81 -42.84
N ILE A 614 9.28 -14.85 -41.98
CA ILE A 614 8.40 -13.76 -41.56
C ILE A 614 7.91 -12.95 -42.77
N LEU A 615 8.81 -12.58 -43.68
CA LEU A 615 8.48 -11.78 -44.86
C LEU A 615 7.55 -12.54 -45.81
N GLN A 616 7.77 -13.85 -45.98
CA GLN A 616 6.92 -14.68 -46.84
C GLN A 616 5.49 -14.79 -46.31
N GLU A 617 5.32 -14.90 -44.99
CA GLU A 617 4.00 -14.94 -44.36
C GLU A 617 3.26 -13.59 -44.42
N LEU A 618 3.99 -12.47 -44.52
CA LEU A 618 3.43 -11.12 -44.66
C LEU A 618 2.86 -10.81 -46.05
N VAL A 619 3.11 -11.66 -47.06
CA VAL A 619 2.58 -11.48 -48.43
C VAL A 619 1.05 -11.44 -48.44
N GLY A 620 0.39 -12.31 -47.67
CA GLY A 620 -1.06 -12.37 -47.58
C GLY A 620 -1.66 -11.09 -46.99
N PRO A 621 -1.25 -10.68 -45.76
CA PRO A 621 -1.68 -9.44 -45.14
C PRO A 621 -1.40 -8.19 -45.98
N MET A 622 -0.21 -8.06 -46.57
CA MET A 622 0.15 -6.90 -47.39
C MET A 622 -0.73 -6.79 -48.65
N LYS A 623 -1.05 -7.90 -49.31
CA LYS A 623 -1.98 -7.90 -50.46
C LYS A 623 -3.38 -7.43 -50.08
N ARG A 624 -3.82 -7.71 -48.86
CA ARG A 624 -5.15 -7.33 -48.35
C ARG A 624 -5.22 -5.84 -48.05
N GLU A 625 -4.23 -5.30 -47.36
CA GLU A 625 -4.19 -3.87 -46.96
C GLU A 625 -3.75 -2.95 -48.10
N PHE A 626 -2.79 -3.38 -48.92
CA PHE A 626 -2.19 -2.59 -49.99
C PHE A 626 -2.18 -3.35 -51.33
N PRO A 627 -3.34 -3.61 -51.94
CA PRO A 627 -3.47 -4.47 -53.13
C PRO A 627 -2.72 -3.93 -54.37
N ARG A 628 -2.38 -2.64 -54.40
CA ARG A 628 -1.68 -1.99 -55.53
C ARG A 628 -0.17 -1.89 -55.35
N ARG A 629 0.40 -2.26 -54.20
CA ARG A 629 1.86 -2.20 -53.98
C ARG A 629 2.54 -3.46 -54.55
N PRO A 630 3.67 -3.32 -55.27
CA PRO A 630 4.41 -4.47 -55.77
C PRO A 630 4.97 -5.28 -54.61
N ILE A 631 5.09 -6.60 -54.78
CA ILE A 631 5.53 -7.51 -53.73
C ILE A 631 6.97 -7.92 -54.03
N THR A 632 7.88 -7.26 -53.35
CA THR A 632 9.32 -7.57 -53.32
C THR A 632 9.75 -7.71 -51.86
N ASN A 633 10.85 -8.44 -51.60
CA ASN A 633 11.38 -8.56 -50.24
C ASN A 633 11.68 -7.20 -49.60
N GLU A 634 12.05 -6.19 -50.39
CA GLU A 634 12.27 -4.83 -49.90
C GLU A 634 10.96 -4.19 -49.43
N THR A 635 9.90 -4.24 -50.25
CA THR A 635 8.60 -3.69 -49.87
C THR A 635 7.97 -4.43 -48.67
N LEU A 636 8.20 -5.74 -48.56
CA LEU A 636 7.76 -6.53 -47.41
C LEU A 636 8.53 -6.15 -46.15
N ALA A 637 9.84 -5.92 -46.24
CA ALA A 637 10.65 -5.47 -45.12
C ALA A 637 10.25 -4.06 -44.66
N GLU A 638 10.01 -3.12 -45.58
CA GLU A 638 9.47 -1.79 -45.27
C GLU A 638 8.10 -1.88 -44.58
N TYR A 639 7.22 -2.75 -45.08
CA TYR A 639 5.92 -3.00 -44.48
C TYR A 639 6.02 -3.58 -43.07
N TYR A 640 6.91 -4.55 -42.85
CA TYR A 640 7.20 -5.11 -41.53
C TYR A 640 7.72 -4.03 -40.56
N SER A 641 8.70 -3.22 -40.99
CA SER A 641 9.23 -2.11 -40.18
C SER A 641 8.15 -1.06 -39.87
N SER A 642 7.28 -0.73 -40.84
CA SER A 642 6.14 0.17 -40.60
C SER A 642 5.20 -0.38 -39.53
N ARG A 643 4.81 -1.66 -39.61
CA ARG A 643 3.97 -2.33 -38.59
C ARG A 643 4.61 -2.32 -37.21
N ILE A 644 5.93 -2.59 -37.11
CA ILE A 644 6.65 -2.50 -35.83
C ILE A 644 6.51 -1.09 -35.25
N THR A 645 6.76 -0.05 -36.03
CA THR A 645 6.73 1.34 -35.53
C THR A 645 5.34 1.82 -35.14
N GLN A 646 4.28 1.21 -35.68
CA GLN A 646 2.89 1.53 -35.36
C GLN A 646 2.39 0.77 -34.13
N ASN A 647 2.88 -0.46 -33.89
CA ASN A 647 2.32 -1.38 -32.90
C ASN A 647 3.20 -1.61 -31.67
N LEU A 648 4.52 -1.34 -31.75
CA LEU A 648 5.46 -1.60 -30.67
C LEU A 648 5.73 -0.35 -29.84
N HIS A 649 5.23 -0.33 -28.61
CA HIS A 649 5.38 0.79 -27.69
C HIS A 649 6.22 0.39 -26.49
N VAL A 650 7.24 1.19 -26.17
CA VAL A 650 8.15 0.92 -25.05
C VAL A 650 7.84 1.91 -23.94
N VAL A 651 7.61 1.40 -22.73
CA VAL A 651 7.33 2.22 -21.55
C VAL A 651 8.37 1.93 -20.48
N LEU A 652 9.30 2.87 -20.34
CA LEU A 652 10.39 2.80 -19.37
C LEU A 652 9.94 3.39 -18.04
N CYS A 653 9.94 2.59 -16.98
CA CYS A 653 9.53 3.00 -15.64
C CYS A 653 10.76 3.16 -14.72
N PHE A 654 11.36 4.34 -14.69
CA PHE A 654 12.61 4.58 -13.96
C PHE A 654 12.41 5.41 -12.68
N SER A 655 13.30 5.18 -11.71
CA SER A 655 13.39 5.98 -10.50
C SER A 655 14.37 7.16 -10.68
N PRO A 656 13.99 8.40 -10.29
CA PRO A 656 14.92 9.53 -10.26
C PRO A 656 15.90 9.45 -9.08
N VAL A 657 15.74 8.47 -8.18
CA VAL A 657 16.57 8.32 -6.98
C VAL A 657 17.93 7.71 -7.36
N GLY A 658 19.01 8.38 -6.95
CA GLY A 658 20.38 7.96 -7.21
C GLY A 658 20.95 8.47 -8.54
N GLN A 659 22.23 8.19 -8.78
CA GLN A 659 22.95 8.72 -9.96
C GLN A 659 22.81 7.84 -11.21
N LYS A 660 22.34 6.59 -11.07
CA LYS A 660 22.27 5.62 -12.18
C LYS A 660 21.42 6.11 -13.34
N PHE A 661 20.24 6.67 -13.05
CA PHE A 661 19.35 7.20 -14.09
C PHE A 661 20.01 8.30 -14.93
N ARG A 662 20.65 9.27 -14.28
CA ARG A 662 21.41 10.33 -14.95
C ARG A 662 22.54 9.77 -15.80
N ASN A 663 23.36 8.88 -15.23
CA ASN A 663 24.51 8.31 -15.92
C ASN A 663 24.07 7.50 -17.16
N ARG A 664 23.00 6.71 -17.04
CA ARG A 664 22.41 5.95 -18.16
C ARG A 664 21.86 6.87 -19.24
N SER A 665 21.15 7.95 -18.86
CA SER A 665 20.59 8.91 -19.82
C SER A 665 21.67 9.64 -20.63
N LEU A 666 22.86 9.86 -20.05
CA LEU A 666 24.01 10.44 -20.77
C LEU A 666 24.68 9.41 -21.70
N LYS A 667 24.74 8.14 -21.29
CA LYS A 667 25.33 7.03 -22.05
C LYS A 667 24.49 6.56 -23.23
N PHE A 668 23.16 6.67 -23.10
CA PHE A 668 22.16 6.18 -24.04
C PHE A 668 21.17 7.31 -24.40
N PRO A 669 21.52 8.20 -25.34
CA PRO A 669 20.72 9.37 -25.69
C PRO A 669 19.32 9.05 -26.23
N GLY A 670 19.12 7.85 -26.79
CA GLY A 670 17.82 7.36 -27.24
C GLY A 670 16.78 7.29 -26.13
N LEU A 671 17.20 7.10 -24.87
CA LEU A 671 16.28 7.07 -23.72
C LEU A 671 15.52 8.40 -23.54
N ILE A 672 16.19 9.53 -23.79
CA ILE A 672 15.59 10.87 -23.67
C ILE A 672 15.01 11.33 -25.00
N SER A 673 15.74 11.12 -26.11
CA SER A 673 15.37 11.68 -27.41
C SER A 673 14.31 10.85 -28.15
N GLY A 674 14.22 9.55 -27.88
CA GLY A 674 13.24 8.61 -28.46
C GLY A 674 11.94 8.54 -27.68
N CYS A 675 11.94 8.87 -26.38
CA CYS A 675 10.76 8.82 -25.53
C CYS A 675 10.11 10.19 -25.32
N THR A 676 8.79 10.20 -25.11
CA THR A 676 8.10 11.31 -24.44
C THR A 676 8.16 11.07 -22.94
N MET A 677 8.60 12.08 -22.18
CA MET A 677 8.80 11.93 -20.75
C MET A 677 7.62 12.45 -19.94
N ASP A 678 7.25 11.69 -18.92
CA ASP A 678 6.26 12.08 -17.92
C ASP A 678 6.87 11.95 -16.52
N TRP A 679 6.95 13.10 -15.83
CA TRP A 679 7.51 13.18 -14.48
C TRP A 679 6.42 13.02 -13.42
N PHE A 680 6.47 11.91 -12.68
CA PHE A 680 5.57 11.63 -11.57
C PHE A 680 6.05 12.37 -10.33
N GLN A 681 5.32 13.44 -9.99
CA GLN A 681 5.54 14.18 -8.76
C GLN A 681 5.10 13.37 -7.54
N ARG A 682 5.50 13.86 -6.37
CA ARG A 682 5.03 13.33 -5.10
C ARG A 682 3.51 13.52 -5.00
N TRP A 683 2.81 12.52 -4.47
CA TRP A 683 1.36 12.61 -4.27
C TRP A 683 1.01 13.81 -3.38
N PRO A 684 0.11 14.70 -3.84
CA PRO A 684 -0.38 15.81 -3.02
C PRO A 684 -1.24 15.29 -1.87
N LYS A 685 -1.50 16.15 -0.89
CA LYS A 685 -2.31 15.82 0.30
C LYS A 685 -3.67 15.23 -0.07
N ASP A 686 -4.35 15.81 -1.06
CA ASP A 686 -5.68 15.35 -1.50
C ASP A 686 -5.63 13.92 -2.10
N ALA A 687 -4.55 13.58 -2.81
CA ALA A 687 -4.34 12.23 -3.33
C ALA A 687 -4.11 11.22 -2.19
N LEU A 688 -3.31 11.59 -1.18
CA LEU A 688 -3.09 10.75 0.00
C LEU A 688 -4.41 10.47 0.73
N ILE A 689 -5.24 11.50 0.93
CA ILE A 689 -6.56 11.39 1.57
C ILE A 689 -7.51 10.51 0.74
N ALA A 690 -7.54 10.68 -0.58
CA ALA A 690 -8.37 9.85 -1.46
C ALA A 690 -7.98 8.36 -1.37
N VAL A 691 -6.68 8.07 -1.31
CA VAL A 691 -6.14 6.71 -1.18
C VAL A 691 -6.49 6.12 0.19
N SER A 692 -6.26 6.82 1.29
CA SER A 692 -6.64 6.32 2.62
C SER A 692 -8.15 6.13 2.75
N ASN A 693 -8.95 7.02 2.15
CA ASN A 693 -10.41 6.88 2.14
C ASN A 693 -10.87 5.64 1.35
N HIS A 694 -10.26 5.36 0.19
CA HIS A 694 -10.58 4.17 -0.61
C HIS A 694 -10.44 2.88 0.22
N PHE A 695 -9.29 2.70 0.88
CA PHE A 695 -9.04 1.50 1.69
C PHE A 695 -9.81 1.46 3.01
N LEU A 696 -9.98 2.61 3.69
CA LEU A 696 -10.61 2.64 5.01
C LEU A 696 -12.13 2.78 4.98
N SER A 697 -12.72 3.24 3.88
CA SER A 697 -14.17 3.45 3.79
C SER A 697 -14.95 2.16 4.07
N THR A 698 -14.53 1.06 3.44
CA THR A 698 -15.10 -0.30 3.58
C THR A 698 -14.55 -1.08 4.77
N PHE A 699 -13.47 -0.61 5.40
CA PHE A 699 -12.88 -1.26 6.58
C PHE A 699 -13.63 -0.87 7.86
N ASP A 700 -14.02 -1.86 8.65
CA ASP A 700 -14.74 -1.65 9.90
C ASP A 700 -13.81 -1.15 11.02
N ILE A 701 -14.13 0.03 11.56
CA ILE A 701 -13.41 0.67 12.66
C ILE A 701 -14.44 1.11 13.69
N VAL A 702 -14.28 0.69 14.94
CA VAL A 702 -15.13 1.10 16.06
C VAL A 702 -14.83 2.55 16.41
N CYS A 703 -15.53 3.48 15.76
CA CYS A 703 -15.45 4.91 16.01
C CYS A 703 -16.65 5.66 15.41
N THR A 704 -16.82 6.93 15.76
CA THR A 704 -17.82 7.78 15.12
C THR A 704 -17.42 8.11 13.66
N PRO A 705 -18.36 8.37 12.74
CA PRO A 705 -18.03 8.74 11.35
C PRO A 705 -17.09 9.95 11.23
N ASN A 706 -17.21 10.91 12.17
CA ASN A 706 -16.33 12.08 12.24
C ASN A 706 -14.89 11.69 12.59
N VAL A 707 -14.71 10.78 13.56
CA VAL A 707 -13.38 10.27 13.93
C VAL A 707 -12.80 9.44 12.78
N LYS A 708 -13.60 8.62 12.09
CA LYS A 708 -13.16 7.87 10.90
C LYS A 708 -12.62 8.81 9.82
N LYS A 709 -13.35 9.89 9.52
CA LYS A 709 -12.91 10.92 8.57
C LYS A 709 -11.62 11.61 9.03
N ALA A 710 -11.50 11.92 10.31
CA ALA A 710 -10.29 12.52 10.89
C ALA A 710 -9.07 11.58 10.78
N VAL A 711 -9.24 10.28 11.02
CA VAL A 711 -8.19 9.26 10.87
C VAL A 711 -7.70 9.21 9.42
N VAL A 712 -8.62 9.15 8.45
CA VAL A 712 -8.33 9.17 7.01
C VAL A 712 -7.50 10.39 6.62
N GLN A 713 -7.89 11.57 7.10
CA GLN A 713 -7.16 12.83 6.87
C GLN A 713 -5.77 12.83 7.53
N THR A 714 -5.69 12.36 8.77
CA THR A 714 -4.46 12.36 9.57
C THR A 714 -3.41 11.40 9.00
N MET A 715 -3.82 10.27 8.41
CA MET A 715 -2.90 9.38 7.69
C MET A 715 -2.15 10.10 6.57
N GLY A 716 -2.86 10.93 5.79
CA GLY A 716 -2.23 11.74 4.73
C GLY A 716 -1.22 12.74 5.30
N VAL A 717 -1.56 13.37 6.44
CA VAL A 717 -0.66 14.30 7.15
C VAL A 717 0.59 13.59 7.68
N PHE A 718 0.48 12.37 8.20
CA PHE A 718 1.63 11.61 8.69
C PHE A 718 2.69 11.41 7.60
N GLN A 719 2.27 10.95 6.42
CA GLN A 719 3.15 10.81 5.25
C GLN A 719 3.77 12.15 4.85
N ASP A 720 3.04 13.26 4.98
CA ASP A 720 3.52 14.60 4.62
C ASP A 720 4.62 15.10 5.54
N LEU A 721 4.40 15.00 6.85
CA LEU A 721 5.40 15.33 7.87
C LEU A 721 6.67 14.47 7.73
N VAL A 722 6.55 13.21 7.33
CA VAL A 722 7.72 12.35 7.07
C VAL A 722 8.53 12.86 5.89
N ALA A 723 7.87 13.31 4.82
CA ALA A 723 8.57 13.83 3.65
C ALA A 723 9.31 15.14 3.92
N GLU A 724 8.70 16.05 4.69
CA GLU A 724 9.36 17.25 5.19
C GLU A 724 10.56 16.87 6.06
N SER A 725 10.37 15.91 6.97
CA SER A 725 11.43 15.41 7.84
C SER A 725 12.58 14.76 7.06
N CYS A 726 12.32 14.06 5.94
CA CYS A 726 13.36 13.55 5.04
C CYS A 726 14.23 14.68 4.48
N THR A 727 13.61 15.81 4.13
CA THR A 727 14.29 16.99 3.58
C THR A 727 15.17 17.64 4.66
N ASP A 728 14.62 17.86 5.84
CA ASP A 728 15.35 18.41 6.99
C ASP A 728 16.51 17.51 7.43
N TYR A 729 16.28 16.20 7.43
CA TYR A 729 17.30 15.21 7.77
C TYR A 729 18.47 15.24 6.78
N PHE A 730 18.18 15.38 5.49
CA PHE A 730 19.21 15.58 4.48
C PHE A 730 19.96 16.91 4.66
N GLN A 731 19.25 18.01 4.95
CA GLN A 731 19.90 19.30 5.16
C GLN A 731 20.86 19.28 6.37
N ARG A 732 20.47 18.62 7.47
CA ARG A 732 21.27 18.55 8.70
C ARG A 732 22.40 17.51 8.65
N PHE A 733 22.11 16.30 8.17
CA PHE A 733 23.04 15.16 8.26
C PHE A 733 23.64 14.72 6.92
N ARG A 734 23.20 15.31 5.80
CA ARG A 734 23.59 14.93 4.43
C ARG A 734 23.35 13.44 4.11
N ARG A 735 22.46 12.79 4.87
CA ARG A 735 21.99 11.43 4.63
C ARG A 735 20.64 11.49 3.92
N GLN A 736 20.58 10.98 2.70
CA GLN A 736 19.33 10.93 1.95
C GLN A 736 18.42 9.84 2.52
N THR A 737 17.19 10.23 2.84
CA THR A 737 16.09 9.33 3.15
C THR A 737 14.93 9.67 2.22
N HIS A 738 14.11 8.69 1.88
CA HIS A 738 13.01 8.87 0.95
C HIS A 738 11.74 8.26 1.52
N VAL A 739 10.63 8.98 1.35
CA VAL A 739 9.29 8.44 1.58
C VAL A 739 8.61 8.27 0.23
N THR A 740 7.87 7.18 0.07
CA THR A 740 7.27 6.81 -1.21
C THR A 740 5.78 6.51 -1.07
N PRO A 741 5.00 6.57 -2.16
CA PRO A 741 3.64 6.04 -2.15
C PRO A 741 3.56 4.57 -1.74
N LYS A 742 4.59 3.75 -2.08
CA LYS A 742 4.65 2.35 -1.64
C LYS A 742 4.74 2.22 -0.12
N SER A 743 5.52 3.07 0.56
CA SER A 743 5.57 3.09 2.02
C SER A 743 4.24 3.57 2.62
N TYR A 744 3.51 4.47 1.95
CA TYR A 744 2.17 4.88 2.39
C TYR A 744 1.15 3.75 2.32
N LEU A 745 1.12 3.01 1.20
CA LEU A 745 0.25 1.84 1.06
C LEU A 745 0.61 0.75 2.07
N SER A 746 1.91 0.54 2.33
CA SER A 746 2.37 -0.38 3.38
C SER A 746 1.92 0.06 4.77
N PHE A 747 1.92 1.37 5.06
CA PHE A 747 1.44 1.94 6.31
C PHE A 747 -0.07 1.73 6.49
N ILE A 748 -0.88 1.99 5.46
CA ILE A 748 -2.33 1.75 5.49
C ILE A 748 -2.64 0.26 5.68
N ASN A 749 -1.98 -0.62 4.92
CA ASN A 749 -2.17 -2.06 5.06
C ASN A 749 -1.75 -2.56 6.44
N GLY A 750 -0.61 -2.09 6.95
CA GLY A 750 -0.15 -2.40 8.29
C GLY A 750 -1.13 -1.90 9.37
N TYR A 751 -1.73 -0.72 9.18
CA TYR A 751 -2.77 -0.20 10.07
C TYR A 751 -4.00 -1.12 10.08
N MET A 752 -4.53 -1.51 8.92
CA MET A 752 -5.71 -2.39 8.84
C MET A 752 -5.43 -3.75 9.48
N GLU A 753 -4.26 -4.34 9.22
CA GLU A 753 -3.87 -5.64 9.76
C GLU A 753 -3.70 -5.60 11.29
N ILE A 754 -2.94 -4.62 11.80
CA ILE A 754 -2.68 -4.49 13.24
C ILE A 754 -3.95 -4.09 13.99
N TYR A 755 -4.78 -3.21 13.42
CA TYR A 755 -6.07 -2.84 14.02
C TYR A 755 -6.97 -4.06 14.14
N LYS A 756 -7.13 -4.84 13.06
CA LYS A 756 -7.96 -6.06 13.08
C LYS A 756 -7.44 -7.08 14.10
N MET A 757 -6.13 -7.30 14.14
CA MET A 757 -5.51 -8.22 15.09
C MET A 757 -5.76 -7.78 16.54
N LYS A 758 -5.50 -6.51 16.88
CA LYS A 758 -5.68 -5.99 18.24
C LYS A 758 -7.14 -5.86 18.64
N HIS A 759 -8.01 -5.47 17.72
CA HIS A 759 -9.45 -5.44 17.95
C HIS A 759 -9.98 -6.84 18.27
N ASN A 760 -9.52 -7.87 17.54
CA ASN A 760 -9.91 -9.25 17.83
C ASN A 760 -9.34 -9.75 19.17
N GLU A 761 -8.09 -9.44 19.49
CA GLU A 761 -7.45 -9.80 20.76
C GLU A 761 -8.20 -9.19 21.96
N ILE A 762 -8.42 -7.88 21.94
CA ILE A 762 -9.14 -7.16 23.01
C ILE A 762 -10.61 -7.58 23.03
N GLY A 763 -11.23 -7.75 21.86
CA GLY A 763 -12.62 -8.21 21.73
C GLY A 763 -12.83 -9.58 22.36
N GLN A 764 -11.92 -10.54 22.16
CA GLN A 764 -11.98 -11.85 22.81
C GLN A 764 -11.82 -11.75 24.34
N LEU A 765 -10.95 -10.88 24.82
CA LEU A 765 -10.78 -10.65 26.26
C LEU A 765 -12.03 -10.01 26.88
N ALA A 766 -12.60 -9.03 26.20
CA ALA A 766 -13.85 -8.37 26.59
C ALA A 766 -15.02 -9.36 26.58
N GLU A 767 -15.13 -10.23 25.57
CA GLU A 767 -16.17 -11.26 25.49
C GLU A 767 -16.05 -12.29 26.63
N ARG A 768 -14.83 -12.74 26.95
CA ARG A 768 -14.59 -13.63 28.10
C ARG A 768 -15.02 -12.96 29.40
N MET A 769 -14.66 -11.68 29.57
CA MET A 769 -15.02 -10.89 30.76
C MET A 769 -16.53 -10.72 30.86
N ASN A 770 -17.21 -10.34 29.77
CA ASN A 770 -18.65 -10.18 29.71
C ASN A 770 -19.40 -11.51 29.93
N THR A 771 -18.88 -12.61 29.40
CA THR A 771 -19.46 -13.95 29.62
C THR A 771 -19.40 -14.34 31.09
N GLY A 772 -18.27 -14.12 31.76
CA GLY A 772 -18.21 -14.42 33.19
C GLY A 772 -18.92 -13.36 34.05
N LEU A 773 -19.02 -12.09 33.62
CA LEU A 773 -19.90 -11.11 34.25
C LEU A 773 -21.38 -11.55 34.16
N LYS A 774 -21.79 -12.12 33.02
CA LYS A 774 -23.13 -12.70 32.86
C LYS A 774 -23.36 -13.88 33.81
N LYS A 775 -22.41 -14.82 33.88
CA LYS A 775 -22.48 -15.94 34.84
C LYS A 775 -22.50 -15.46 36.28
N LEU A 776 -21.74 -14.42 36.57
CA LEU A 776 -21.80 -13.73 37.85
C LEU A 776 -23.26 -13.27 38.03
N VAL A 777 -23.82 -12.44 37.16
CA VAL A 777 -25.19 -11.92 37.34
C VAL A 777 -26.22 -13.04 37.56
N GLU A 778 -26.15 -14.13 36.78
CA GLU A 778 -26.97 -15.33 36.96
C GLU A 778 -26.79 -15.96 38.36
N ALA A 779 -25.56 -16.01 38.88
CA ALA A 779 -25.30 -16.45 40.25
C ALA A 779 -25.84 -15.47 41.31
N THR A 780 -25.85 -14.15 41.06
CA THR A 780 -26.52 -13.19 41.97
C THR A 780 -28.00 -13.49 42.07
N GLU A 781 -28.65 -13.80 40.95
CA GLU A 781 -30.07 -14.13 40.91
C GLU A 781 -30.36 -15.39 41.76
N SER A 782 -29.54 -16.44 41.63
CA SER A 782 -29.65 -17.64 42.46
C SER A 782 -29.39 -17.38 43.95
N VAL A 783 -28.41 -16.54 44.30
CA VAL A 783 -28.15 -16.15 45.70
C VAL A 783 -29.31 -15.33 46.27
N ASN A 784 -29.91 -14.45 45.46
CA ASN A 784 -31.12 -13.72 45.83
C ASN A 784 -32.32 -14.66 46.05
N GLU A 785 -32.46 -15.74 45.28
CA GLU A 785 -33.48 -16.77 45.54
C GLU A 785 -33.24 -17.50 46.86
N LEU A 786 -32.00 -17.91 47.16
CA LEU A 786 -31.63 -18.52 48.44
C LEU A 786 -31.89 -17.57 49.64
N SER A 787 -31.68 -16.27 49.46
CA SER A 787 -32.01 -15.28 50.50
C SER A 787 -33.52 -15.22 50.79
N LYS A 788 -34.38 -15.44 49.79
CA LYS A 788 -35.83 -15.51 49.98
C LYS A 788 -36.24 -16.77 50.75
N GLU A 789 -35.62 -17.92 50.46
CA GLU A 789 -35.85 -19.17 51.20
C GLU A 789 -35.42 -19.04 52.67
N LEU A 790 -34.32 -18.32 52.93
CA LEU A 790 -33.85 -18.08 54.30
C LEU A 790 -34.84 -17.24 55.12
N ILE A 791 -35.45 -16.22 54.49
CA ILE A 791 -36.55 -15.42 55.09
C ILE A 791 -37.78 -16.29 55.41
N GLU A 792 -38.08 -17.31 54.61
CA GLU A 792 -39.16 -18.26 54.91
C GLU A 792 -38.81 -19.17 56.09
N LYS A 793 -37.57 -19.68 56.15
CA LYS A 793 -37.11 -20.49 57.29
C LYS A 793 -37.04 -19.70 58.61
N GLU A 794 -36.69 -18.42 58.57
CA GLU A 794 -36.77 -17.53 59.75
C GLU A 794 -38.21 -17.45 60.30
N LYS A 795 -39.22 -17.39 59.41
CA LYS A 795 -40.63 -17.40 59.83
C LYS A 795 -41.03 -18.72 60.47
N GLU A 796 -40.57 -19.86 59.94
CA GLU A 796 -40.83 -21.18 60.55
C GLU A 796 -40.21 -21.30 61.94
N LEU A 797 -38.99 -20.80 62.12
CA LEU A 797 -38.27 -20.80 63.39
C LEU A 797 -38.98 -19.92 64.44
N ALA A 798 -39.51 -18.76 64.04
CA ALA A 798 -40.33 -17.91 64.91
C ALA A 798 -41.63 -18.63 65.38
N ILE A 799 -42.25 -19.42 64.50
CA ILE A 799 -43.43 -20.24 64.84
C ILE A 799 -43.06 -21.37 65.83
N ALA A 800 -41.92 -22.02 65.64
CA ALA A 800 -41.42 -23.06 66.53
C ALA A 800 -41.05 -22.49 67.92
N ASN A 801 -40.44 -21.30 67.97
CA ASN A 801 -40.09 -20.62 69.21
C ASN A 801 -41.33 -20.29 70.05
N LYS A 802 -42.39 -19.78 69.40
CA LYS A 802 -43.66 -19.50 70.07
C LYS A 802 -44.31 -20.75 70.68
N LYS A 803 -44.21 -21.92 70.00
CA LYS A 803 -44.69 -23.20 70.56
C LYS A 803 -43.88 -23.66 71.77
N SER A 804 -42.57 -23.39 71.81
CA SER A 804 -41.71 -23.75 72.95
C SER A 804 -42.05 -22.96 74.21
N GLU A 805 -42.35 -21.66 74.07
CA GLU A 805 -42.78 -20.79 75.18
C GLU A 805 -44.13 -21.21 75.80
N GLU A 806 -45.07 -21.67 74.99
CA GLU A 806 -46.37 -22.18 75.46
C GLU A 806 -46.22 -23.46 76.31
N VAL A 807 -45.25 -24.33 75.99
CA VAL A 807 -44.99 -25.55 76.78
C VAL A 807 -44.31 -25.20 78.11
N LEU A 808 -43.39 -24.22 78.12
CA LEU A 808 -42.68 -23.76 79.33
C LEU A 808 -43.63 -23.22 80.41
N THR A 809 -44.67 -22.50 79.98
CA THR A 809 -45.69 -21.91 80.88
C THR A 809 -46.60 -22.95 81.52
N GLN A 810 -46.87 -24.09 80.85
CA GLN A 810 -47.66 -25.18 81.45
C GLN A 810 -46.90 -25.96 82.53
N VAL A 811 -45.59 -26.18 82.35
CA VAL A 811 -44.74 -26.93 83.31
C VAL A 811 -44.56 -26.18 84.63
N THR A 812 -44.45 -24.85 84.58
CA THR A 812 -44.26 -23.99 85.76
C THR A 812 -45.48 -23.95 86.69
N VAL A 813 -46.70 -24.05 86.14
CA VAL A 813 -47.94 -24.08 86.92
C VAL A 813 -48.09 -25.39 87.71
N GLN A 814 -47.66 -26.53 87.15
CA GLN A 814 -47.78 -27.84 87.83
C GLN A 814 -46.68 -28.06 88.90
N ALA A 815 -45.48 -27.51 88.70
CA ALA A 815 -44.38 -27.59 89.67
C ALA A 815 -44.68 -26.89 91.01
N THR A 816 -45.44 -25.79 90.98
CA THR A 816 -45.79 -25.05 92.21
C THR A 816 -46.83 -25.76 93.08
N ALA A 817 -47.66 -26.63 92.51
CA ALA A 817 -48.65 -27.43 93.24
C ALA A 817 -48.02 -28.60 94.05
N ALA A 818 -47.00 -29.27 93.49
CA ALA A 818 -46.33 -30.40 94.14
C ALA A 818 -45.49 -30.00 95.38
N GLN A 819 -44.98 -28.76 95.41
CA GLN A 819 -44.08 -28.29 96.47
C GLN A 819 -44.82 -27.98 97.79
N LYS A 820 -46.10 -27.56 97.73
CA LYS A 820 -46.90 -27.23 98.94
C LYS A 820 -47.22 -28.46 99.81
N VAL A 821 -47.46 -29.61 99.20
CA VAL A 821 -47.85 -30.85 99.92
C VAL A 821 -46.65 -31.52 100.61
N LYS A 822 -45.44 -31.35 100.07
CA LYS A 822 -44.19 -31.91 100.64
C LYS A 822 -43.84 -31.32 102.01
N THR A 823 -44.17 -30.05 102.23
CA THR A 823 -43.85 -29.31 103.48
C THR A 823 -44.75 -29.74 104.65
N GLN A 824 -45.97 -30.20 104.39
CA GLN A 824 -46.91 -30.67 105.43
C GLN A 824 -46.49 -32.00 106.07
N VAL A 825 -45.86 -32.90 105.31
CA VAL A 825 -45.47 -34.25 105.74
C VAL A 825 -44.25 -34.24 106.69
N GLN A 826 -43.40 -33.21 106.62
CA GLN A 826 -42.21 -33.10 107.46
C GLN A 826 -42.55 -32.78 108.94
N ILE A 827 -43.63 -32.05 109.19
CA ILE A 827 -44.03 -31.56 110.53
C ILE A 827 -44.52 -32.70 111.45
N VAL A 828 -45.07 -33.78 110.88
CA VAL A 828 -45.55 -34.95 111.65
C VAL A 828 -44.39 -35.88 112.03
N LYS A 829 -43.29 -35.86 111.28
CA LYS A 829 -42.09 -36.68 111.53
C LYS A 829 -41.38 -36.29 112.82
N ASP A 830 -41.30 -34.99 113.11
CA ASP A 830 -40.49 -34.47 114.23
C ASP A 830 -41.17 -34.65 115.60
N LYS A 831 -42.50 -34.84 115.65
CA LYS A 831 -43.24 -35.06 116.90
C LYS A 831 -43.14 -36.49 117.46
N ALA A 832 -42.81 -37.48 116.63
CA ALA A 832 -42.76 -38.90 117.04
C ALA A 832 -41.38 -39.34 117.58
N GLN A 833 -40.32 -38.58 117.32
CA GLN A 833 -38.94 -38.95 117.66
C GLN A 833 -38.55 -38.68 119.13
N VAL A 834 -39.26 -37.78 119.83
CA VAL A 834 -38.89 -37.29 121.18
C VAL A 834 -39.36 -38.20 122.33
N LEU A 835 -40.23 -39.17 122.08
CA LEU A 835 -40.94 -39.94 123.14
C LEU A 835 -40.31 -41.29 123.54
N VAL A 836 -39.11 -41.66 123.04
CA VAL A 836 -38.59 -43.06 123.10
C VAL A 836 -37.34 -43.28 123.99
N ASP A 837 -36.73 -42.24 124.59
CA ASP A 837 -35.39 -42.33 125.21
C ASP A 837 -35.28 -42.76 126.70
N GLY A 838 -36.32 -43.32 127.35
CA GLY A 838 -36.24 -43.62 128.79
C GLY A 838 -37.01 -44.85 129.28
N ILE A 839 -36.54 -46.09 129.02
CA ILE A 839 -37.10 -47.32 129.62
C ILE A 839 -36.01 -48.39 129.82
N MET A 840 -35.65 -48.76 131.06
CA MET A 840 -35.13 -50.10 131.43
C MET A 840 -34.92 -50.37 132.95
N ARG A 841 -35.35 -51.58 133.37
CA ARG A 841 -34.97 -52.44 134.54
C ARG A 841 -35.69 -52.28 135.91
N LYS A 842 -36.73 -53.11 136.11
CA LYS A 842 -36.98 -54.06 137.25
C LYS A 842 -38.50 -54.24 137.46
N LEU A 843 -39.12 -55.23 136.81
CA LEU A 843 -40.53 -55.58 137.05
C LEU A 843 -40.68 -57.11 137.12
N GLY A 844 -40.73 -57.65 138.34
CA GLY A 844 -41.07 -59.05 138.58
C GLY A 844 -42.58 -59.34 138.54
N ARG A 845 -43.43 -58.30 138.66
CA ARG A 845 -44.91 -58.33 138.53
C ARG A 845 -45.46 -56.95 138.13
N PRO A 846 -45.88 -56.69 136.88
CA PRO A 846 -46.42 -55.39 136.46
C PRO A 846 -47.92 -55.23 136.70
N PRO A 847 -48.41 -53.98 136.82
CA PRO A 847 -49.84 -53.67 136.83
C PRO A 847 -50.55 -53.98 135.50
N HIS A 848 -51.84 -54.30 135.58
CA HIS A 848 -52.67 -54.77 134.46
C HIS A 848 -52.76 -53.82 133.25
N LEU A 849 -52.79 -52.50 133.48
CA LEU A 849 -52.79 -51.48 132.40
C LEU A 849 -51.52 -51.56 131.52
N ILE A 850 -50.36 -51.82 132.13
CA ILE A 850 -49.09 -51.95 131.39
C ILE A 850 -49.09 -53.21 130.53
N MET A 851 -49.69 -54.30 131.02
CA MET A 851 -49.83 -55.52 130.25
C MET A 851 -50.70 -55.30 129.00
N ARG A 852 -51.80 -54.53 129.11
CA ARG A 852 -52.65 -54.17 127.94
C ARG A 852 -51.99 -53.21 126.96
N ILE A 853 -51.16 -52.26 127.42
CA ILE A 853 -50.36 -51.42 126.52
C ILE A 853 -49.42 -52.29 125.68
N MET A 854 -48.84 -53.33 126.29
CA MET A 854 -48.00 -54.28 125.59
C MET A 854 -48.76 -55.17 124.61
N ASP A 855 -50.04 -55.46 124.84
CA ASP A 855 -50.89 -56.15 123.84
C ASP A 855 -51.03 -55.31 122.55
N CYS A 856 -51.17 -53.99 122.65
CA CYS A 856 -51.16 -53.10 121.48
C CYS A 856 -49.80 -53.06 120.76
N VAL A 857 -48.70 -53.18 121.51
CA VAL A 857 -47.35 -53.30 120.91
C VAL A 857 -47.20 -54.66 120.22
N LEU A 858 -47.72 -55.75 120.79
CA LEU A 858 -47.74 -57.06 120.13
C LEU A 858 -48.52 -57.00 118.81
N LEU A 859 -49.67 -56.31 118.78
CA LEU A 859 -50.45 -56.08 117.56
C LEU A 859 -49.67 -55.30 116.49
N LEU A 860 -48.95 -54.22 116.85
CA LEU A 860 -48.16 -53.44 115.88
C LEU A 860 -47.00 -54.25 115.30
N PHE A 861 -46.37 -55.12 116.09
CA PHE A 861 -45.32 -56.02 115.63
C PHE A 861 -45.85 -57.34 115.01
N GLN A 862 -47.18 -57.47 114.85
CA GLN A 862 -47.84 -58.67 114.33
C GLN A 862 -47.38 -59.95 115.07
N LYS A 863 -47.25 -59.87 116.40
CA LYS A 863 -46.91 -61.00 117.28
C LYS A 863 -48.17 -61.64 117.83
N ARG A 864 -48.06 -62.91 118.19
CA ARG A 864 -49.17 -63.72 118.71
C ARG A 864 -49.64 -63.18 120.05
N LEU A 865 -50.95 -63.01 120.21
CA LEU A 865 -51.62 -62.79 121.49
C LEU A 865 -52.24 -64.10 122.01
N ASP A 866 -52.43 -64.19 123.32
CA ASP A 866 -53.20 -65.27 123.94
C ASP A 866 -54.70 -65.12 123.61
N THR A 867 -55.45 -66.21 123.70
CA THR A 867 -56.90 -66.20 123.40
C THR A 867 -57.64 -65.29 124.39
N VAL A 868 -58.37 -64.31 123.86
CA VAL A 868 -59.10 -63.31 124.65
C VAL A 868 -60.12 -64.00 125.56
N THR A 869 -59.86 -63.94 126.87
CA THR A 869 -60.76 -64.44 127.92
C THR A 869 -60.97 -63.33 128.96
N PRO A 870 -62.18 -63.14 129.49
CA PRO A 870 -62.45 -62.14 130.52
C PRO A 870 -61.71 -62.48 131.82
N ASP A 871 -61.13 -61.48 132.48
CA ASP A 871 -60.40 -61.65 133.74
C ASP A 871 -61.38 -61.86 134.92
N PRO A 872 -61.24 -62.94 135.72
CA PRO A 872 -62.14 -63.17 136.87
C PRO A 872 -61.99 -62.13 138.00
N GLU A 873 -60.92 -61.33 138.04
CA GLU A 873 -60.69 -60.30 139.07
C GLU A 873 -61.00 -58.86 138.59
N ARG A 874 -61.17 -58.60 137.28
CA ARG A 874 -61.35 -57.24 136.70
C ARG A 874 -62.20 -57.23 135.41
N PRO A 875 -62.95 -56.15 135.12
CA PRO A 875 -63.72 -56.00 133.87
C PRO A 875 -62.82 -55.63 132.69
N CYS A 876 -61.85 -56.47 132.36
CA CYS A 876 -60.95 -56.30 131.21
C CYS A 876 -60.51 -57.66 130.64
N PRO A 877 -60.04 -57.69 129.37
CA PRO A 877 -59.41 -58.88 128.81
C PRO A 877 -58.19 -59.30 129.61
N LYS A 878 -58.04 -60.61 129.84
CA LYS A 878 -56.84 -61.18 130.44
C LYS A 878 -55.63 -60.86 129.54
N PRO A 879 -54.59 -60.14 130.02
CA PRO A 879 -53.52 -59.64 129.17
C PRO A 879 -52.56 -60.74 128.74
N SER A 880 -51.98 -60.63 127.54
CA SER A 880 -51.04 -61.62 126.98
C SER A 880 -49.60 -61.40 127.48
N TRP A 881 -49.43 -61.23 128.78
CA TRP A 881 -48.17 -60.78 129.37
C TRP A 881 -46.99 -61.73 129.08
N ASN A 882 -47.21 -63.04 129.00
CA ASN A 882 -46.15 -64.00 128.67
C ASN A 882 -45.57 -63.76 127.27
N GLU A 883 -46.41 -63.42 126.28
CA GLU A 883 -45.96 -63.10 124.92
C GLU A 883 -45.31 -61.71 124.86
N ALA A 884 -45.83 -60.74 125.61
CA ALA A 884 -45.21 -59.42 125.77
C ALA A 884 -43.80 -59.53 126.39
N LEU A 885 -43.61 -60.44 127.34
CA LEU A 885 -42.32 -60.70 128.00
C LEU A 885 -41.30 -61.27 127.02
N LYS A 886 -41.72 -62.16 126.10
CA LYS A 886 -40.87 -62.67 125.02
C LYS A 886 -40.42 -61.56 124.07
N LEU A 887 -41.32 -60.62 123.71
CA LEU A 887 -40.99 -59.49 122.85
C LEU A 887 -40.00 -58.53 123.53
N MET A 888 -40.21 -58.19 124.80
CA MET A 888 -39.32 -57.30 125.55
C MET A 888 -37.97 -57.94 125.91
N GLY A 889 -37.91 -59.26 126.07
CA GLY A 889 -36.66 -59.99 126.33
C GLY A 889 -35.70 -60.04 125.14
N GLY A 890 -36.14 -59.68 123.94
CA GLY A 890 -35.31 -59.66 122.74
C GLY A 890 -34.35 -58.47 122.69
N ALA A 891 -33.07 -58.72 122.36
CA ALA A 891 -32.01 -57.71 122.32
C ALA A 891 -32.26 -56.53 121.36
N ASN A 892 -33.21 -56.66 120.41
CA ASN A 892 -33.48 -55.67 119.36
C ASN A 892 -34.84 -54.96 119.51
N PHE A 893 -35.54 -55.11 120.64
CA PHE A 893 -36.88 -54.54 120.85
C PHE A 893 -36.92 -53.00 120.71
N LEU A 894 -35.99 -52.28 121.33
CA LEU A 894 -35.89 -50.82 121.25
C LEU A 894 -35.63 -50.31 119.82
N ASN A 895 -34.74 -50.99 119.10
CA ASN A 895 -34.44 -50.68 117.70
C ASN A 895 -35.67 -50.94 116.81
N GLY A 896 -36.44 -51.97 117.11
CA GLY A 896 -37.71 -52.26 116.44
C GLY A 896 -38.75 -51.15 116.61
N LEU A 897 -38.77 -50.47 117.77
CA LEU A 897 -39.70 -49.34 118.01
C LEU A 897 -39.24 -48.06 117.28
N LEU A 898 -37.93 -47.80 117.25
CA LEU A 898 -37.34 -46.64 116.60
C LEU A 898 -37.44 -46.70 115.07
N ASN A 899 -37.20 -47.89 114.50
CA ASN A 899 -37.15 -48.12 113.05
C ASN A 899 -38.39 -48.88 112.53
N PHE A 900 -39.54 -48.72 113.19
CA PHE A 900 -40.76 -49.39 112.77
C PHE A 900 -41.16 -48.95 111.34
N PRO A 901 -41.28 -49.88 110.37
CA PRO A 901 -41.61 -49.54 108.99
C PRO A 901 -43.07 -49.12 108.88
N LYS A 902 -43.33 -47.80 108.95
CA LYS A 902 -44.68 -47.23 109.05
C LYS A 902 -45.57 -47.55 107.83
N ASP A 903 -44.96 -47.82 106.69
CA ASP A 903 -45.65 -48.20 105.44
C ASP A 903 -46.22 -49.63 105.48
N THR A 904 -45.89 -50.46 106.50
CA THR A 904 -46.45 -51.81 106.66
C THR A 904 -47.71 -51.84 107.54
N ILE A 905 -48.13 -50.70 108.11
CA ILE A 905 -49.39 -50.62 108.86
C ILE A 905 -50.53 -50.76 107.85
N ASN A 906 -51.32 -51.82 107.99
CA ASN A 906 -52.53 -52.01 107.21
C ASN A 906 -53.78 -51.66 108.05
N GLU A 907 -54.91 -51.56 107.37
CA GLU A 907 -56.20 -51.17 107.97
C GLU A 907 -56.64 -52.16 109.08
N GLU A 908 -56.49 -53.47 108.85
CA GLU A 908 -56.80 -54.52 109.84
C GLU A 908 -56.02 -54.38 111.17
N THR A 909 -54.74 -54.01 111.11
CA THR A 909 -53.90 -53.85 112.32
C THR A 909 -54.39 -52.69 113.20
N VAL A 910 -54.91 -51.62 112.59
CA VAL A 910 -55.48 -50.48 113.31
C VAL A 910 -56.83 -50.85 113.92
N GLU A 911 -57.67 -51.60 113.21
CA GLU A 911 -58.96 -52.08 113.72
C GLU A 911 -58.82 -52.94 114.98
N LEU A 912 -57.84 -53.84 115.02
CA LEU A 912 -57.60 -54.71 116.19
C LEU A 912 -57.16 -53.97 117.46
N MET A 913 -56.66 -52.73 117.34
CA MET A 913 -56.23 -51.90 118.49
C MET A 913 -57.34 -51.00 119.02
N LEU A 914 -58.36 -50.69 118.21
CA LEU A 914 -59.47 -49.82 118.59
C LEU A 914 -60.12 -50.21 119.93
N PRO A 915 -60.41 -51.51 120.22
CA PRO A 915 -61.03 -51.91 121.48
C PRO A 915 -60.20 -51.55 122.72
N TYR A 916 -58.87 -51.49 122.60
CA TYR A 916 -57.98 -51.06 123.69
C TYR A 916 -57.97 -49.55 123.83
N PHE A 917 -58.01 -48.80 122.71
CA PHE A 917 -58.02 -47.34 122.72
C PHE A 917 -59.32 -46.71 123.25
N GLU A 918 -60.43 -47.45 123.17
CA GLU A 918 -61.75 -47.04 123.68
C GLU A 918 -61.92 -47.26 125.19
N MET A 919 -61.00 -47.92 125.88
CA MET A 919 -61.08 -48.12 127.33
C MET A 919 -60.72 -46.84 128.09
N ASP A 920 -61.54 -46.46 129.07
CA ASP A 920 -61.39 -45.22 129.87
C ASP A 920 -60.02 -45.11 130.57
N ASP A 921 -59.42 -46.24 130.94
CA ASP A 921 -58.12 -46.30 131.60
C ASP A 921 -56.90 -46.36 130.65
N PHE A 922 -57.12 -46.50 129.35
CA PHE A 922 -56.08 -46.56 128.32
C PHE A 922 -55.70 -45.17 127.79
N ASN A 923 -55.14 -44.35 128.67
CA ASN A 923 -54.67 -43.01 128.34
C ASN A 923 -53.32 -42.68 129.00
N MET A 924 -52.67 -41.64 128.47
CA MET A 924 -51.32 -41.24 128.89
C MET A 924 -51.26 -40.78 130.36
N GLU A 925 -52.33 -40.22 130.91
CA GLU A 925 -52.37 -39.78 132.31
C GLU A 925 -52.41 -40.96 133.28
N GLN A 926 -53.27 -41.94 133.03
CA GLN A 926 -53.35 -43.15 133.86
C GLN A 926 -52.12 -44.05 133.70
N ALA A 927 -51.59 -44.20 132.49
CA ALA A 927 -50.36 -44.96 132.24
C ALA A 927 -49.16 -44.36 133.00
N LYS A 928 -49.00 -43.03 132.99
CA LYS A 928 -47.97 -42.33 133.79
C LYS A 928 -48.12 -42.55 135.29
N ARG A 929 -49.37 -42.59 135.79
CA ARG A 929 -49.67 -42.78 137.21
C ARG A 929 -49.31 -44.18 137.70
N VAL A 930 -49.43 -45.19 136.84
CA VAL A 930 -49.20 -46.60 137.14
C VAL A 930 -47.74 -47.02 136.95
N CYS A 931 -47.10 -46.57 135.85
CA CYS A 931 -45.67 -46.75 135.61
C CYS A 931 -45.18 -45.66 134.66
N GLY A 932 -44.51 -44.64 135.21
CA GLY A 932 -44.02 -43.48 134.46
C GLY A 932 -43.16 -43.86 133.25
N ASP A 933 -42.33 -44.90 133.38
CA ASP A 933 -41.40 -45.33 132.35
C ASP A 933 -42.12 -45.96 131.14
N VAL A 934 -43.21 -46.71 131.34
CA VAL A 934 -43.89 -47.45 130.24
C VAL A 934 -45.01 -46.64 129.58
N ALA A 935 -45.35 -45.46 130.10
CA ALA A 935 -46.42 -44.62 129.57
C ALA A 935 -46.22 -44.18 128.11
N GLY A 936 -44.96 -43.98 127.67
CA GLY A 936 -44.64 -43.56 126.30
C GLY A 936 -45.18 -44.49 125.20
N LEU A 937 -45.29 -45.79 125.48
CA LEU A 937 -45.81 -46.79 124.53
C LEU A 937 -47.32 -46.62 124.24
N CYS A 938 -48.09 -46.05 125.18
CA CYS A 938 -49.50 -45.73 124.96
C CYS A 938 -49.68 -44.62 123.90
N SER A 939 -48.82 -43.60 123.91
CA SER A 939 -48.87 -42.53 122.90
C SER A 939 -48.29 -42.97 121.55
N TRP A 940 -47.25 -43.81 121.56
CA TRP A 940 -46.63 -44.32 120.33
C TRP A 940 -47.59 -45.20 119.53
N THR A 941 -48.32 -46.10 120.20
CA THR A 941 -49.33 -46.96 119.56
C THR A 941 -50.44 -46.15 118.89
N LYS A 942 -50.94 -45.08 119.52
CA LYS A 942 -51.93 -44.15 118.91
C LYS A 942 -51.37 -43.35 117.74
N ALA A 943 -50.10 -42.91 117.80
CA ALA A 943 -49.47 -42.14 116.73
C ALA A 943 -49.22 -42.96 115.46
N MET A 944 -48.87 -44.24 115.59
CA MET A 944 -48.65 -45.13 114.44
C MET A 944 -49.95 -45.34 113.64
N ALA A 945 -51.10 -45.52 114.31
CA ALA A 945 -52.40 -45.61 113.66
C ALA A 945 -52.77 -44.37 112.81
N SER A 946 -52.32 -43.17 113.20
CA SER A 946 -52.64 -41.92 112.49
C SER A 946 -51.80 -41.68 111.21
N PHE A 947 -50.62 -42.32 111.08
CA PHE A 947 -49.73 -42.11 109.93
C PHE A 947 -50.27 -42.71 108.62
N PHE A 948 -50.97 -43.85 108.70
CA PHE A 948 -51.54 -44.55 107.55
C PHE A 948 -52.52 -43.68 106.74
N ALA A 949 -53.31 -42.83 107.41
CA ALA A 949 -54.32 -41.99 106.75
C ALA A 949 -53.72 -40.92 105.80
N VAL A 950 -52.50 -40.44 106.04
CA VAL A 950 -51.90 -39.30 105.31
C VAL A 950 -51.16 -39.75 104.03
N ASN A 951 -50.66 -40.98 103.97
CA ASN A 951 -49.78 -41.43 102.88
C ASN A 951 -50.54 -41.83 101.58
N LYS A 952 -51.86 -42.03 101.65
CA LYS A 952 -52.71 -42.45 100.51
C LYS A 952 -52.84 -41.40 99.40
N GLU A 953 -52.62 -40.11 99.69
CA GLU A 953 -52.94 -39.01 98.76
C GLU A 953 -51.74 -38.49 97.92
N VAL A 954 -50.49 -38.79 98.28
CA VAL A 954 -49.30 -38.05 97.76
C VAL A 954 -48.63 -38.73 96.54
N LEU A 955 -48.81 -40.03 96.32
CA LEU A 955 -48.09 -40.80 95.29
C LEU A 955 -48.38 -40.42 93.81
N PRO A 956 -49.63 -40.12 93.39
CA PRO A 956 -49.94 -39.86 91.97
C PRO A 956 -49.35 -38.55 91.41
N LEU A 957 -49.12 -37.54 92.24
CA LEU A 957 -48.67 -36.21 91.80
C LEU A 957 -47.19 -36.17 91.41
N LYS A 958 -46.37 -37.08 91.93
CA LYS A 958 -44.92 -37.14 91.63
C LYS A 958 -44.59 -37.71 90.25
N SER A 959 -45.40 -38.64 89.73
CA SER A 959 -45.12 -39.29 88.44
C SER A 959 -45.45 -38.39 87.24
N MET A 960 -46.47 -37.54 87.36
CA MET A 960 -46.90 -36.62 86.30
C MET A 960 -45.86 -35.51 85.99
N LEU A 961 -45.21 -34.99 87.03
CA LEU A 961 -44.22 -33.91 86.92
C LEU A 961 -43.00 -34.33 86.07
N ALA A 962 -42.48 -35.53 86.31
CA ALA A 962 -41.27 -36.04 85.65
C ALA A 962 -41.44 -36.26 84.14
N LEU A 963 -42.67 -36.57 83.68
CA LEU A 963 -42.94 -36.79 82.25
C LEU A 963 -42.92 -35.47 81.46
N GLN A 964 -43.37 -34.37 82.06
CA GLN A 964 -43.46 -33.07 81.40
C GLN A 964 -42.10 -32.35 81.35
N GLU A 965 -41.26 -32.49 82.38
CA GLU A 965 -39.88 -31.96 82.37
C GLU A 965 -39.05 -32.54 81.21
N LYS A 966 -39.20 -33.84 80.92
CA LYS A 966 -38.51 -34.49 79.80
C LYS A 966 -38.96 -34.00 78.42
N ARG A 967 -40.22 -33.59 78.27
CA ARG A 967 -40.74 -33.02 77.00
C ARG A 967 -40.19 -31.63 76.73
N LEU A 968 -40.05 -30.82 77.77
CA LEU A 968 -39.51 -29.46 77.67
C LEU A 968 -38.03 -29.46 77.27
N GLU A 969 -37.24 -30.38 77.81
CA GLU A 969 -35.82 -30.54 77.48
C GLU A 969 -35.61 -30.91 76.00
N GLY A 970 -36.47 -31.76 75.44
CA GLY A 970 -36.45 -32.11 74.02
C GLY A 970 -36.73 -30.92 73.09
N ALA A 971 -37.74 -30.11 73.40
CA ALA A 971 -38.13 -28.96 72.58
C ALA A 971 -37.08 -27.84 72.57
N LEU A 972 -36.41 -27.59 73.71
CA LEU A 972 -35.34 -26.59 73.80
C LEU A 972 -34.08 -27.02 73.03
N SER A 973 -33.78 -28.32 72.99
CA SER A 973 -32.66 -28.87 72.22
C SER A 973 -32.87 -28.71 70.71
N GLU A 974 -34.07 -29.03 70.20
CA GLU A 974 -34.40 -28.86 68.78
C GLU A 974 -34.33 -27.40 68.33
N LEU A 975 -34.79 -26.46 69.17
CA LEU A 975 -34.72 -25.03 68.90
C LEU A 975 -33.28 -24.51 68.85
N ALA A 976 -32.42 -24.95 69.77
CA ALA A 976 -31.00 -24.56 69.78
C ALA A 976 -30.24 -25.07 68.54
N ILE A 977 -30.55 -26.29 68.08
CA ILE A 977 -29.98 -26.86 66.86
C ILE A 977 -30.43 -26.05 65.62
N ALA A 978 -31.72 -25.73 65.52
CA ALA A 978 -32.25 -24.96 64.41
C ALA A 978 -31.67 -23.53 64.35
N GLN A 979 -31.52 -22.86 65.50
CA GLN A 979 -30.93 -21.52 65.58
C GLN A 979 -29.44 -21.54 65.19
N GLY A 980 -28.67 -22.53 65.66
CA GLY A 980 -27.27 -22.69 65.28
C GLY A 980 -27.07 -22.93 63.78
N GLN A 981 -27.95 -23.72 63.16
CA GLN A 981 -27.92 -23.94 61.71
C GLN A 981 -28.27 -22.67 60.90
N LEU A 982 -29.20 -21.85 61.39
CA LEU A 982 -29.56 -20.59 60.75
C LEU A 982 -28.39 -19.58 60.80
N ASP A 983 -27.79 -19.42 61.99
CA ASP A 983 -26.66 -18.49 62.19
C ASP A 983 -25.42 -18.89 61.37
N GLU A 984 -25.15 -20.20 61.25
CA GLU A 984 -24.09 -20.74 60.39
C GLU A 984 -24.36 -20.43 58.92
N LYS A 985 -25.57 -20.68 58.44
CA LYS A 985 -25.96 -20.43 57.04
C LYS A 985 -25.99 -18.93 56.70
N GLN A 986 -26.39 -18.07 57.64
CA GLN A 986 -26.34 -16.62 57.45
C GLN A 986 -24.90 -16.12 57.32
N ARG A 987 -23.99 -16.61 58.16
CA ARG A 987 -22.56 -16.24 58.06
C ARG A 987 -21.93 -16.72 56.76
N GLU A 988 -22.25 -17.92 56.30
CA GLU A 988 -21.81 -18.43 54.99
C GLU A 988 -22.34 -17.55 53.84
N LEU A 989 -23.61 -17.15 53.89
CA LEU A 989 -24.23 -16.28 52.90
C LEU A 989 -23.56 -14.89 52.85
N ASP A 990 -23.31 -14.27 53.99
CA ASP A 990 -22.69 -12.94 54.08
C ASP A 990 -21.26 -12.92 53.52
N LEU A 991 -20.48 -13.98 53.79
CA LEU A 991 -19.12 -14.13 53.27
C LEU A 991 -19.13 -14.28 51.75
N VAL A 992 -19.99 -15.17 51.23
CA VAL A 992 -20.13 -15.41 49.79
C VAL A 992 -20.61 -14.16 49.07
N GLN A 993 -21.58 -13.44 49.64
CA GLN A 993 -22.10 -12.19 49.07
C GLN A 993 -21.01 -11.11 48.97
N ALA A 994 -20.19 -10.95 50.01
CA ALA A 994 -19.12 -9.95 50.04
C ALA A 994 -17.98 -10.25 49.05
N GLU A 995 -17.58 -11.52 48.90
CA GLU A 995 -16.60 -11.93 47.88
C GLU A 995 -17.15 -11.71 46.47
N TYR A 996 -18.41 -12.07 46.27
CA TYR A 996 -19.08 -11.95 45.00
C TYR A 996 -19.25 -10.49 44.54
N ASP A 997 -19.70 -9.60 45.42
CA ASP A 997 -19.85 -8.17 45.10
C ASP A 997 -18.51 -7.50 44.74
N ARG A 998 -17.42 -7.90 45.40
CA ARG A 998 -16.06 -7.45 45.07
C ARG A 998 -15.66 -7.88 43.66
N GLU A 999 -15.89 -9.14 43.32
CA GLU A 999 -15.53 -9.68 42.00
C GLU A 999 -16.39 -9.04 40.91
N ARG A 1000 -17.68 -8.78 41.16
CA ARG A 1000 -18.57 -8.05 40.24
C ARG A 1000 -18.04 -6.65 39.92
N ILE A 1001 -17.65 -5.86 40.94
CA ILE A 1001 -17.10 -4.51 40.75
C ILE A 1001 -15.85 -4.57 39.88
N ARG A 1002 -14.89 -5.43 40.25
CA ARG A 1002 -13.63 -5.60 39.52
C ARG A 1002 -13.84 -5.97 38.06
N TRP A 1003 -14.76 -6.89 37.76
CA TRP A 1003 -15.04 -7.34 36.40
C TRP A 1003 -15.80 -6.28 35.59
N THR A 1004 -16.64 -5.48 36.26
CA THR A 1004 -17.33 -4.33 35.63
C THR A 1004 -16.32 -3.25 35.24
N GLU A 1005 -15.39 -2.89 36.14
CA GLU A 1005 -14.30 -1.95 35.86
C GLU A 1005 -13.38 -2.46 34.75
N ALA A 1006 -13.05 -3.76 34.75
CA ALA A 1006 -12.27 -4.38 33.69
C ALA A 1006 -12.99 -4.33 32.32
N SER A 1007 -14.31 -4.58 32.30
CA SER A 1007 -15.12 -4.47 31.07
C SER A 1007 -15.14 -3.05 30.52
N GLN A 1008 -15.36 -2.04 31.38
CA GLN A 1008 -15.28 -0.62 30.99
C GLN A 1008 -13.89 -0.24 30.46
N THR A 1009 -12.83 -0.77 31.10
CA THR A 1009 -11.46 -0.54 30.65
C THR A 1009 -11.23 -1.11 29.24
N PHE A 1010 -11.76 -2.30 28.93
CA PHE A 1010 -11.67 -2.86 27.59
C PHE A 1010 -12.44 -2.03 26.56
N GLU A 1011 -13.61 -1.49 26.91
CA GLU A 1011 -14.36 -0.59 26.04
C GLU A 1011 -13.61 0.71 25.75
N GLU A 1012 -12.99 1.33 26.77
CA GLU A 1012 -12.11 2.48 26.60
C GLU A 1012 -10.89 2.16 25.74
N GLN A 1013 -10.28 0.99 25.92
CA GLN A 1013 -9.15 0.53 25.11
C GLN A 1013 -9.55 0.36 23.65
N ILE A 1014 -10.71 -0.25 23.36
CA ILE A 1014 -11.25 -0.38 22.00
C ILE A 1014 -11.45 1.01 21.38
N ASN A 1015 -11.99 1.96 22.14
CA ASN A 1015 -12.20 3.34 21.67
C ASN A 1015 -10.89 4.08 21.37
N ARG A 1016 -9.82 3.87 22.14
CA ARG A 1016 -8.49 4.50 21.92
C ARG A 1016 -7.63 3.75 20.90
N LEU A 1017 -7.96 2.50 20.59
CA LEU A 1017 -7.23 1.64 19.67
C LEU A 1017 -7.03 2.29 18.30
N VAL A 1018 -8.01 3.06 17.83
CA VAL A 1018 -7.97 3.77 16.55
C VAL A 1018 -6.77 4.72 16.43
N GLY A 1019 -6.45 5.47 17.50
CA GLY A 1019 -5.30 6.38 17.52
C GLY A 1019 -4.00 5.69 17.89
N ASP A 1020 -4.04 4.72 18.80
CA ASP A 1020 -2.85 3.98 19.25
C ASP A 1020 -2.22 3.16 18.13
N VAL A 1021 -3.05 2.43 17.36
CA VAL A 1021 -2.58 1.68 16.20
C VAL A 1021 -2.04 2.62 15.13
N LEU A 1022 -2.66 3.78 14.92
CA LEU A 1022 -2.21 4.78 13.95
C LEU A 1022 -0.80 5.30 14.28
N LEU A 1023 -0.52 5.61 15.55
CA LEU A 1023 0.82 5.98 15.99
C LEU A 1023 1.82 4.83 15.83
N ALA A 1024 1.45 3.63 16.28
CA ALA A 1024 2.33 2.47 16.25
C ALA A 1024 2.72 2.09 14.82
N THR A 1025 1.76 2.04 13.90
CA THR A 1025 2.03 1.70 12.50
C THR A 1025 2.78 2.81 11.78
N GLY A 1026 2.51 4.08 12.10
CA GLY A 1026 3.29 5.21 11.60
C GLY A 1026 4.75 5.13 12.04
N PHE A 1027 4.98 4.80 13.32
CA PHE A 1027 6.31 4.60 13.86
C PHE A 1027 7.04 3.45 13.16
N LEU A 1028 6.42 2.28 13.07
CA LEU A 1028 7.00 1.09 12.41
C LEU A 1028 7.31 1.32 10.93
N SER A 1029 6.46 2.06 10.22
CA SER A 1029 6.57 2.24 8.77
C SER A 1029 7.60 3.30 8.37
N TYR A 1030 7.73 4.38 9.15
CA TYR A 1030 8.50 5.55 8.71
C TYR A 1030 9.79 5.82 9.49
N THR A 1031 9.87 5.43 10.75
CA THR A 1031 10.94 5.95 11.63
C THR A 1031 12.26 5.19 11.54
N GLY A 1032 12.27 4.02 10.90
CA GLY A 1032 13.45 3.15 10.78
C GLY A 1032 14.74 3.86 10.32
N PRO A 1033 14.72 4.65 9.23
CA PRO A 1033 15.91 5.34 8.71
C PRO A 1033 16.41 6.53 9.56
N PHE A 1034 15.59 7.03 10.49
CA PHE A 1034 15.91 8.23 11.27
C PHE A 1034 16.67 7.90 12.56
N ASN A 1035 17.46 8.85 13.06
CA ASN A 1035 18.09 8.77 14.38
C ASN A 1035 17.08 9.08 15.51
N GLN A 1036 17.46 8.80 16.77
CA GLN A 1036 16.55 8.92 17.92
C GLN A 1036 15.87 10.30 18.02
N ASP A 1037 16.58 11.38 17.76
CA ASP A 1037 16.03 12.74 17.83
C ASP A 1037 14.89 12.96 16.83
N PHE A 1038 15.09 12.55 15.57
CA PHE A 1038 14.05 12.65 14.54
C PHE A 1038 12.90 11.67 14.79
N ARG A 1039 13.16 10.48 15.36
CA ARG A 1039 12.10 9.54 15.76
C ARG A 1039 11.20 10.16 16.84
N ASN A 1040 11.81 10.81 17.83
CA ASN A 1040 11.08 11.51 18.89
C ASN A 1040 10.30 12.71 18.35
N LEU A 1041 10.91 13.49 17.44
CA LEU A 1041 10.27 14.63 16.79
C LEU A 1041 9.03 14.22 15.98
N LEU A 1042 9.14 13.19 15.15
CA LEU A 1042 8.03 12.66 14.36
C LEU A 1042 6.89 12.19 15.26
N ASN A 1043 7.19 11.41 16.30
CA ASN A 1043 6.18 10.94 17.26
C ASN A 1043 5.47 12.11 17.98
N GLN A 1044 6.22 13.14 18.39
CA GLN A 1044 5.63 14.34 19.00
C GLN A 1044 4.71 15.10 18.04
N ASN A 1045 5.14 15.27 16.79
CA ASN A 1045 4.33 15.93 15.77
C ASN A 1045 3.05 15.13 15.48
N TRP A 1046 3.14 13.81 15.33
CA TRP A 1046 1.99 12.94 15.12
C TRP A 1046 1.00 12.95 16.29
N ARG A 1047 1.47 12.93 17.53
CA ARG A 1047 0.60 13.07 18.72
C ARG A 1047 -0.12 14.43 18.72
N ARG A 1048 0.56 15.50 18.33
CA ARG A 1048 -0.05 16.83 18.18
C ARG A 1048 -1.18 16.81 17.16
N GLU A 1049 -0.98 16.14 16.02
CA GLU A 1049 -2.02 15.96 15.00
C GLU A 1049 -3.23 15.18 15.52
N LEU A 1050 -3.03 14.12 16.31
CA LEU A 1050 -4.16 13.37 16.90
C LEU A 1050 -4.98 14.23 17.87
N VAL A 1051 -4.33 15.02 18.71
CA VAL A 1051 -5.00 15.94 19.64
C VAL A 1051 -5.79 17.00 18.86
N GLN A 1052 -5.19 17.61 17.84
CA GLN A 1052 -5.85 18.63 17.02
C GLN A 1052 -7.10 18.07 16.30
N ASN A 1053 -7.01 16.83 15.79
CA ASN A 1053 -8.08 16.18 15.08
C ASN A 1053 -9.07 15.40 15.98
N LYS A 1054 -8.93 15.52 17.32
CA LYS A 1054 -9.78 14.86 18.33
C LYS A 1054 -9.90 13.34 18.14
N ILE A 1055 -8.83 12.70 17.70
CA ILE A 1055 -8.76 11.24 17.57
C ILE A 1055 -8.41 10.68 18.96
N PRO A 1056 -9.17 9.74 19.53
CA PRO A 1056 -8.86 9.14 20.84
C PRO A 1056 -7.61 8.26 20.74
N PHE A 1057 -6.67 8.45 21.67
CA PHE A 1057 -5.44 7.66 21.82
C PHE A 1057 -4.99 7.67 23.28
N SER A 1058 -3.99 6.86 23.62
CA SER A 1058 -3.43 6.74 24.97
C SER A 1058 -2.27 7.72 25.22
N ASP A 1059 -2.29 8.39 26.39
CA ASP A 1059 -1.25 9.34 26.81
C ASP A 1059 0.09 8.68 27.17
N VAL A 1060 0.13 7.33 27.23
CA VAL A 1060 1.34 6.58 27.58
C VAL A 1060 2.40 6.75 26.48
N ARG A 1061 3.63 7.11 26.88
CA ARG A 1061 4.75 7.39 25.98
C ARG A 1061 5.46 6.13 25.42
N SER A 1062 5.13 4.94 25.92
CA SER A 1062 5.68 3.67 25.41
C SER A 1062 4.79 3.11 24.30
N PHE A 1063 5.43 2.70 23.19
CA PHE A 1063 4.79 1.96 22.10
C PHE A 1063 4.57 0.49 22.47
#